data_AF-A0A179FU31-F1
#
_entry.id   AF-A0A179FU31-F1
#
_cell.length_a   1.000
_cell.length_b   1.000
_cell.length_c   1.000
_cell.angle_alpha   90.00
_cell.angle_beta   90.00
_cell.angle_gamma   90.00
#
_symmetry.space_group_name_H-M   'P 1'
#
loop_
_entity.id
_entity.type
_entity.pdbx_description
1 polymer ?
#
loop_
_entity_poly.entity_id
_entity_poly.type
_entity_poly.pdbx_seq_one_letter_code
_entity_poly.pdbx_strand_id
1 'polypeptide(L)'
;MIILSLCRRVSPSHGSISQSLKHGVALNSTSLGRRALHGQASAHQDAQVQNIRNIGIIAHVDAGKTTTTERMLYYSGVTQRVGDVDAGNTVTDFLELERERGITIQSAAITFNWPKAQNCPPGTHPKTVNLIDTPGHQDFRFEVDRCLPILDGAVCIIDSVKGVEAHTERVWGSAQEFKIPRLVYCNKLDREGASFKKSVLEIGTRLKGWPLVCQIPWWEKEAFVGVIDIIEGVAYRWKSEREKVRYGPDELKQKLSESNPELLAEIQLARQRLIEGLADFDEAIMDEFLAENTDIPSSMLKQAIRRTIQSGDGRVIPVFAGSSFRHIGVEPLMDAITDYLPNPAERPDAEVRVGSSKQRLHQVLDSKGKKAGASIASVASVFKVVTHPKEGVISFVRVYHGTLTRNASNFNTNVNIQERPMGILQISASKTQDVQELSVGQIGALRGLKKARSGDTLITTLHGKPVPEHLRHVQIRPPEIPPPVAFLQVEPYGNVAAQELQTALENASREDPSLRWSRNPKTDQFTIQGMGKLHLDVSLYNMRQKHKIDAEFGQIEVDYKESVTQPTKPQYTVFDRPVASKPGKAACTVTLEPIDADNHDSLLESAIEIDGNIYEIEVPEFAESTALTFDVEEARHQLLNGAIAGLARGPRRASPIHSCHVKLSLDTSEGSLESPTGGHFSSVARTAVQNALRDAFDKQQIGVLEPIMLTHITCPEATAGTVQHDITSGAGGQVLEVKDRSAESSGDDLIDVSKIYAPPDPYDSVTSLRGKKTTDRMVEIVAKVPYKEMLDYDDHLRSKTAGRHSMTMSFDSFARVVGHREKSL
;
A
#
# COMPACT_ATOMS: atom_id res chain seq x y z
N MET A 1 15.27 71.10 4.54
CA MET A 1 14.27 70.10 4.11
C MET A 1 14.75 69.53 2.78
N ILE A 2 15.65 68.54 2.70
CA ILE A 2 15.70 67.18 3.29
C ILE A 2 14.75 66.21 2.57
N ILE A 3 15.21 65.14 1.90
CA ILE A 3 16.50 64.83 1.23
C ILE A 3 16.22 63.66 0.28
N LEU A 4 16.88 63.61 -0.89
CA LEU A 4 16.92 62.40 -1.72
C LEU A 4 18.32 62.22 -2.32
N SER A 5 18.96 61.10 -1.96
CA SER A 5 20.03 60.35 -2.63
C SER A 5 21.00 61.08 -3.59
N LEU A 6 22.32 61.02 -3.28
CA LEU A 6 23.37 60.67 -4.25
C LEU A 6 24.76 60.40 -3.60
N CYS A 7 25.36 59.24 -3.93
CA CYS A 7 26.81 58.89 -3.97
C CYS A 7 27.73 59.17 -2.75
N ARG A 8 28.58 58.23 -2.30
CA ARG A 8 29.77 57.70 -3.02
C ARG A 8 30.35 56.41 -2.41
N ARG A 9 31.19 55.72 -3.21
CA ARG A 9 32.11 54.61 -2.81
C ARG A 9 33.33 55.13 -2.02
N VAL A 10 34.00 54.27 -1.26
CA VAL A 10 35.48 54.04 -1.26
C VAL A 10 35.86 52.81 -0.40
N SER A 11 36.98 52.17 -0.74
CA SER A 11 37.56 50.94 -0.17
C SER A 11 38.30 51.10 1.17
N PRO A 12 38.53 50.01 1.95
CA PRO A 12 39.26 50.06 3.21
C PRO A 12 40.80 50.11 3.04
N SER A 13 41.49 50.63 4.06
CA SER A 13 42.93 50.91 4.10
C SER A 13 43.77 49.83 4.78
N HIS A 14 45.04 49.71 4.36
CA HIS A 14 46.07 48.87 4.99
C HIS A 14 46.87 49.59 6.09
N GLY A 15 47.42 48.80 7.03
CA GLY A 15 48.61 49.12 7.84
C GLY A 15 48.35 49.28 9.35
N SER A 16 49.30 49.01 10.24
CA SER A 16 50.55 48.22 10.16
C SER A 16 51.18 48.15 11.57
N ILE A 17 51.51 46.96 12.10
CA ILE A 17 52.48 46.81 13.20
C ILE A 17 53.31 45.55 12.94
N SER A 18 54.63 45.62 13.12
CA SER A 18 55.59 44.57 12.75
C SER A 18 56.77 44.49 13.72
N GLN A 19 57.29 43.27 13.94
CA GLN A 19 58.56 42.92 14.61
C GLN A 19 58.56 43.16 16.15
N SER A 20 59.26 42.40 17.01
CA SER A 20 60.34 41.38 16.88
C SER A 20 60.33 40.45 18.14
N LEU A 21 61.02 39.31 18.31
CA LEU A 21 61.86 38.42 17.47
C LEU A 21 62.17 37.10 18.25
N LYS A 22 62.77 36.08 17.59
CA LYS A 22 63.50 34.90 18.15
C LYS A 22 62.75 33.91 19.09
N HIS A 23 62.36 32.74 18.56
CA HIS A 23 63.18 31.51 18.58
C HIS A 23 62.57 30.47 17.61
N GLY A 24 63.40 29.72 16.90
CA GLY A 24 62.93 28.77 15.87
C GLY A 24 62.83 27.33 16.38
N VAL A 25 61.73 26.66 16.06
CA VAL A 25 61.59 25.19 16.04
C VAL A 25 60.79 24.81 14.78
N ALA A 26 61.09 23.64 14.21
CA ALA A 26 60.73 23.29 12.83
C ALA A 26 59.22 23.16 12.54
N LEU A 27 58.86 23.48 11.29
CA LEU A 27 57.53 23.31 10.72
C LEU A 27 57.21 21.82 10.49
N ASN A 28 56.13 21.33 11.10
CA ASN A 28 55.38 20.17 10.63
C ASN A 28 53.92 20.59 10.40
N SER A 29 53.51 20.73 9.15
CA SER A 29 52.17 21.16 8.76
C SER A 29 51.14 20.04 8.92
N THR A 30 50.41 20.03 10.04
CA THR A 30 49.28 19.13 10.25
C THR A 30 47.99 19.68 9.65
N SER A 31 47.30 18.84 8.88
CA SER A 31 46.13 19.18 8.06
C SER A 31 44.81 19.27 8.84
N LEU A 32 44.74 20.20 9.79
CA LEU A 32 43.52 20.54 10.53
C LEU A 32 42.65 21.54 9.75
N GLY A 33 41.90 21.04 8.76
CA GLY A 33 41.05 21.92 7.93
C GLY A 33 39.91 21.28 7.11
N ARG A 34 39.71 19.95 7.15
CA ARG A 34 38.66 19.28 6.36
C ARG A 34 37.70 18.35 7.11
N ARG A 35 37.95 17.99 8.37
CA ARG A 35 37.05 17.09 9.14
C ARG A 35 35.85 17.79 9.80
N ALA A 36 35.97 19.07 10.16
CA ALA A 36 34.90 19.78 10.90
C ALA A 36 33.64 20.05 10.06
N LEU A 37 33.78 20.29 8.74
CA LEU A 37 32.66 20.66 7.87
C LEU A 37 31.76 19.48 7.48
N HIS A 38 32.27 18.25 7.44
CA HIS A 38 31.42 17.06 7.24
C HIS A 38 30.61 16.70 8.50
N GLY A 39 31.16 16.91 9.70
CA GLY A 39 30.44 16.64 10.95
C GLY A 39 29.23 17.53 11.18
N GLN A 40 29.29 18.81 10.77
CA GLN A 40 28.14 19.72 10.89
C GLN A 40 27.04 19.43 9.86
N ALA A 41 27.40 19.01 8.64
CA ALA A 41 26.42 18.67 7.61
C ALA A 41 25.67 17.36 7.95
N SER A 42 26.38 16.31 8.38
CA SER A 42 25.73 15.06 8.82
C SER A 42 24.87 15.28 10.06
N ALA A 43 25.36 15.99 11.08
CA ALA A 43 24.57 16.29 12.28
C ALA A 43 23.29 17.11 11.97
N HIS A 44 23.33 18.02 11.00
CA HIS A 44 22.12 18.74 10.55
C HIS A 44 21.15 17.83 9.77
N GLN A 45 21.65 16.89 8.97
CA GLN A 45 20.81 15.92 8.26
C GLN A 45 20.18 14.92 9.24
N ASP A 46 20.95 14.36 10.18
CA ASP A 46 20.47 13.45 11.23
C ASP A 46 19.41 14.12 12.11
N ALA A 47 19.63 15.38 12.50
CA ALA A 47 18.65 16.18 13.24
C ALA A 47 17.38 16.50 12.44
N GLN A 48 17.43 16.54 11.11
CA GLN A 48 16.22 16.64 10.28
C GLN A 48 15.47 15.31 10.23
N VAL A 49 16.16 14.17 10.09
CA VAL A 49 15.51 12.84 9.99
C VAL A 49 14.73 12.49 11.26
N GLN A 50 15.29 12.77 12.44
CA GLN A 50 14.62 12.53 13.74
C GLN A 50 13.27 13.26 13.88
N ASN A 51 13.11 14.38 13.18
CA ASN A 51 11.91 15.21 13.19
C ASN A 51 10.88 14.82 12.11
N ILE A 52 11.14 13.81 11.27
CA ILE A 52 10.18 13.33 10.27
C ILE A 52 9.27 12.26 10.88
N ARG A 53 7.99 12.26 10.48
CA ARG A 53 7.03 11.16 10.68
C ARG A 53 6.34 10.87 9.34
N ASN A 54 6.67 9.75 8.70
CA ASN A 54 5.92 9.27 7.53
C ASN A 54 4.79 8.36 8.03
N ILE A 55 3.55 8.83 7.95
CA ILE A 55 2.39 8.13 8.50
C ILE A 55 1.32 7.87 7.43
N GLY A 56 0.57 6.78 7.59
CA GLY A 56 -0.65 6.55 6.83
C GLY A 56 -1.87 6.44 7.73
N ILE A 57 -3.03 6.86 7.24
CA ILE A 57 -4.31 6.62 7.91
C ILE A 57 -4.98 5.42 7.24
N ILE A 58 -5.33 4.39 8.04
CA ILE A 58 -5.95 3.14 7.60
C ILE A 58 -7.27 2.92 8.34
N ALA A 59 -8.32 2.49 7.63
CA ALA A 59 -9.64 2.18 8.20
C ALA A 59 -10.60 1.61 7.15
N HIS A 60 -11.71 0.99 7.59
CA HIS A 60 -12.87 0.70 6.74
C HIS A 60 -13.53 1.97 6.15
N VAL A 61 -14.46 1.76 5.21
CA VAL A 61 -15.34 2.79 4.64
C VAL A 61 -16.13 3.48 5.77
N ASP A 62 -16.44 4.77 5.59
CA ASP A 62 -17.15 5.63 6.54
C ASP A 62 -16.53 5.83 7.94
N ALA A 63 -15.45 5.15 8.33
CA ALA A 63 -14.85 5.30 9.67
C ALA A 63 -14.35 6.72 9.99
N GLY A 64 -14.32 7.63 9.01
CA GLY A 64 -14.00 9.04 9.18
C GLY A 64 -12.53 9.38 8.97
N LYS A 65 -11.83 8.64 8.08
CA LYS A 65 -10.44 8.93 7.68
C LYS A 65 -10.26 10.36 7.18
N THR A 66 -10.92 10.67 6.08
CA THR A 66 -10.93 11.97 5.40
C THR A 66 -11.29 13.10 6.37
N THR A 67 -12.34 12.94 7.18
CA THR A 67 -12.73 13.91 8.22
C THR A 67 -11.60 14.15 9.23
N THR A 68 -10.91 13.08 9.66
CA THR A 68 -9.78 13.17 10.59
C THR A 68 -8.59 13.87 9.94
N THR A 69 -8.27 13.54 8.68
CA THR A 69 -7.24 14.22 7.89
C THR A 69 -7.52 15.72 7.76
N GLU A 70 -8.74 16.11 7.37
CA GLU A 70 -9.14 17.52 7.27
C GLU A 70 -9.02 18.26 8.60
N ARG A 71 -9.38 17.62 9.73
CA ARG A 71 -9.14 18.19 11.06
C ARG A 71 -7.64 18.35 11.35
N MET A 72 -6.78 17.38 11.01
CA MET A 72 -5.32 17.51 11.18
C MET A 72 -4.71 18.66 10.35
N LEU A 73 -5.19 18.88 9.12
CA LEU A 73 -4.76 19.99 8.26
C LEU A 73 -5.20 21.35 8.80
N TYR A 74 -6.39 21.42 9.41
CA TYR A 74 -6.88 22.62 10.09
C TYR A 74 -6.08 22.92 11.37
N TYR A 75 -5.84 21.93 12.22
CA TYR A 75 -5.11 22.12 13.48
C TYR A 75 -3.63 22.45 13.27
N SER A 76 -2.96 21.82 12.30
CA SER A 76 -1.60 22.22 11.88
C SER A 76 -1.55 23.64 11.27
N GLY A 77 -2.69 24.16 10.79
CA GLY A 77 -2.82 25.51 10.23
C GLY A 77 -2.47 25.60 8.74
N VAL A 78 -2.41 24.46 8.05
CA VAL A 78 -2.27 24.40 6.58
C VAL A 78 -3.55 24.92 5.91
N THR A 79 -4.71 24.60 6.46
CA THR A 79 -6.02 25.10 6.03
C THR A 79 -6.60 26.09 7.03
N GLN A 80 -7.22 27.18 6.54
CA GLN A 80 -7.86 28.22 7.36
C GLN A 80 -9.37 27.96 7.60
N ARG A 81 -9.93 27.04 6.83
CA ARG A 81 -11.30 26.51 6.94
C ARG A 81 -11.18 25.00 6.94
N VAL A 82 -12.10 24.32 7.60
CA VAL A 82 -12.14 22.86 7.57
C VAL A 82 -12.95 22.40 6.37
N GLY A 83 -12.47 21.37 5.68
CA GLY A 83 -13.27 20.62 4.73
C GLY A 83 -14.32 19.76 5.46
N ASP A 84 -15.39 19.47 4.74
CA ASP A 84 -16.47 18.56 5.10
C ASP A 84 -16.77 17.67 3.88
N VAL A 85 -16.92 16.37 4.15
CA VAL A 85 -17.14 15.33 3.13
C VAL A 85 -18.53 15.50 2.54
N ASP A 86 -19.53 15.73 3.39
CA ASP A 86 -20.94 15.89 2.98
C ASP A 86 -21.16 17.16 2.13
N ALA A 87 -20.25 18.15 2.26
CA ALA A 87 -20.24 19.38 1.46
C ALA A 87 -19.30 19.30 0.22
N GLY A 88 -18.62 18.18 0.00
CA GLY A 88 -17.71 17.96 -1.13
C GLY A 88 -16.57 18.98 -1.25
N ASN A 89 -16.12 19.56 -0.13
CA ASN A 89 -15.14 20.65 -0.11
C ASN A 89 -13.83 20.30 0.64
N THR A 90 -13.58 19.01 0.84
CA THR A 90 -12.33 18.46 1.35
C THR A 90 -11.14 18.79 0.44
N VAL A 91 -9.95 18.83 1.03
CA VAL A 91 -8.66 19.03 0.34
C VAL A 91 -8.07 17.70 -0.14
N THR A 92 -8.51 16.61 0.47
CA THR A 92 -8.07 15.22 0.25
C THR A 92 -8.78 14.53 -0.91
N ASP A 93 -10.07 14.78 -1.13
CA ASP A 93 -10.82 14.19 -2.25
C ASP A 93 -10.69 15.07 -3.50
N PHE A 94 -9.88 14.60 -4.46
CA PHE A 94 -9.51 15.33 -5.67
C PHE A 94 -10.51 15.14 -6.82
N LEU A 95 -11.22 14.02 -6.84
CA LEU A 95 -12.16 13.65 -7.89
C LEU A 95 -13.60 14.00 -7.51
N GLU A 96 -14.40 14.42 -8.47
CA GLU A 96 -15.84 14.65 -8.28
C GLU A 96 -16.55 13.36 -7.86
N LEU A 97 -16.15 12.21 -8.39
CA LEU A 97 -16.71 10.90 -8.04
C LEU A 97 -16.41 10.48 -6.58
N GLU A 98 -15.29 10.93 -5.99
CA GLU A 98 -14.99 10.69 -4.56
C GLU A 98 -16.01 11.42 -3.68
N ARG A 99 -16.39 12.64 -4.07
CA ARG A 99 -17.35 13.50 -3.37
C ARG A 99 -18.80 13.03 -3.56
N GLU A 100 -19.17 12.63 -4.78
CA GLU A 100 -20.50 12.08 -5.08
C GLU A 100 -20.77 10.76 -4.33
N ARG A 101 -19.75 9.91 -4.17
CA ARG A 101 -19.88 8.60 -3.52
C ARG A 101 -19.46 8.58 -2.03
N GLY A 102 -18.90 9.67 -1.51
CA GLY A 102 -18.41 9.76 -0.13
C GLY A 102 -17.21 8.85 0.19
N ILE A 103 -16.43 8.44 -0.82
CA ILE A 103 -15.30 7.52 -0.66
C ILE A 103 -14.00 8.09 -1.23
N THR A 104 -12.91 7.97 -0.47
CA THR A 104 -11.56 8.26 -0.98
C THR A 104 -11.10 7.12 -1.90
N ILE A 105 -10.71 7.47 -3.12
CA ILE A 105 -10.35 6.54 -4.21
C ILE A 105 -8.83 6.61 -4.49
N GLN A 106 -8.23 7.80 -4.50
CA GLN A 106 -6.79 7.99 -4.66
C GLN A 106 -6.12 8.35 -3.34
N SER A 107 -4.91 7.84 -3.08
CA SER A 107 -4.18 8.21 -1.85
C SER A 107 -3.78 9.69 -1.84
N ALA A 108 -3.94 10.40 -0.73
CA ALA A 108 -3.55 11.81 -0.62
C ALA A 108 -2.24 11.94 0.16
N ALA A 109 -1.14 12.30 -0.51
CA ALA A 109 0.16 12.54 0.11
C ALA A 109 0.32 14.03 0.47
N ILE A 110 0.32 14.35 1.78
CA ILE A 110 0.27 15.72 2.31
C ILE A 110 1.32 15.91 3.41
N THR A 111 2.23 16.87 3.23
CA THR A 111 3.16 17.30 4.29
C THR A 111 2.62 18.47 5.10
N PHE A 112 2.62 18.36 6.43
CA PHE A 112 2.35 19.43 7.39
C PHE A 112 3.29 19.37 8.61
N ASN A 113 3.31 20.41 9.43
CA ASN A 113 4.16 20.48 10.62
C ASN A 113 3.32 20.42 11.91
N TRP A 114 3.73 19.61 12.88
CA TRP A 114 3.09 19.51 14.20
C TRP A 114 4.12 19.34 15.34
N PRO A 115 3.93 19.99 16.51
CA PRO A 115 2.96 21.05 16.77
C PRO A 115 3.29 22.34 15.99
N LYS A 116 2.47 23.39 16.12
CA LYS A 116 2.79 24.70 15.55
C LYS A 116 4.10 25.25 16.14
N ALA A 117 4.89 25.96 15.34
CA ALA A 117 6.17 26.52 15.79
C ALA A 117 6.06 27.45 17.03
N GLN A 118 4.91 28.11 17.20
CA GLN A 118 4.59 28.94 18.37
C GLN A 118 4.29 28.14 19.64
N ASN A 119 3.92 26.86 19.49
CA ASN A 119 3.54 25.95 20.57
C ASN A 119 4.68 24.97 20.92
N CYS A 120 5.82 25.04 20.22
CA CYS A 120 7.00 24.23 20.51
C CYS A 120 7.72 24.76 21.76
N PRO A 121 8.15 23.90 22.70
CA PRO A 121 9.04 24.30 23.78
C PRO A 121 10.30 25.04 23.27
N PRO A 122 10.84 26.04 24.02
CA PRO A 122 12.01 26.80 23.60
C PRO A 122 13.19 25.90 23.22
N GLY A 123 13.72 26.07 22.01
CA GLY A 123 14.83 25.25 21.49
C GLY A 123 14.41 23.95 20.79
N THR A 124 13.11 23.64 20.72
CA THR A 124 12.60 22.51 19.92
C THR A 124 12.03 22.98 18.59
N HIS A 125 12.16 22.15 17.56
CA HIS A 125 11.58 22.40 16.23
C HIS A 125 10.29 21.58 16.05
N PRO A 126 9.31 22.07 15.27
CA PRO A 126 8.12 21.29 14.94
C PRO A 126 8.52 20.07 14.10
N LYS A 127 7.84 18.94 14.31
CA LYS A 127 8.08 17.72 13.55
C LYS A 127 7.34 17.78 12.21
N THR A 128 7.97 17.31 11.15
CA THR A 128 7.40 17.25 9.80
C THR A 128 6.63 15.94 9.64
N VAL A 129 5.31 16.03 9.55
CA VAL A 129 4.42 14.89 9.33
C VAL A 129 4.11 14.80 7.83
N ASN A 130 4.53 13.71 7.20
CA ASN A 130 4.12 13.34 5.85
C ASN A 130 2.99 12.32 6.00
N LEU A 131 1.75 12.76 5.78
CA LEU A 131 0.57 11.92 5.85
C LEU A 131 0.22 11.37 4.46
N ILE A 132 -0.02 10.07 4.37
CA ILE A 132 -0.68 9.42 3.24
C ILE A 132 -2.08 8.99 3.69
N ASP A 133 -3.12 9.70 3.26
CA ASP A 133 -4.49 9.21 3.41
C ASP A 133 -4.69 8.05 2.42
N THR A 134 -5.26 6.92 2.86
CA THR A 134 -5.39 5.70 2.04
C THR A 134 -6.86 5.35 1.79
N PRO A 135 -7.21 4.80 0.61
CA PRO A 135 -8.59 4.42 0.32
C PRO A 135 -9.22 3.49 1.34
N GLY A 136 -10.49 3.74 1.66
CA GLY A 136 -11.28 2.88 2.55
C GLY A 136 -11.91 1.66 1.87
N HIS A 137 -11.89 1.62 0.54
CA HIS A 137 -12.63 0.67 -0.27
C HIS A 137 -11.72 -0.41 -0.86
N GLN A 138 -12.21 -1.65 -0.88
CA GLN A 138 -11.41 -2.82 -1.27
C GLN A 138 -10.95 -2.80 -2.73
N ASP A 139 -11.73 -2.25 -3.65
CA ASP A 139 -11.37 -2.19 -5.07
C ASP A 139 -10.14 -1.31 -5.33
N PHE A 140 -9.71 -0.50 -4.34
CA PHE A 140 -8.47 0.25 -4.34
C PHE A 140 -7.43 -0.33 -3.36
N ARG A 141 -7.53 -1.62 -3.02
CA ARG A 141 -6.56 -2.34 -2.18
C ARG A 141 -5.13 -2.15 -2.66
N PHE A 142 -4.90 -2.18 -3.97
CA PHE A 142 -3.58 -1.96 -4.56
C PHE A 142 -3.01 -0.55 -4.24
N GLU A 143 -3.86 0.46 -4.09
CA GLU A 143 -3.47 1.80 -3.61
C GLU A 143 -3.01 1.78 -2.14
N VAL A 144 -3.64 0.94 -1.31
CA VAL A 144 -3.24 0.76 0.11
C VAL A 144 -1.94 -0.03 0.19
N ASP A 145 -1.89 -1.21 -0.41
CA ASP A 145 -0.75 -2.13 -0.33
C ASP A 145 0.52 -1.54 -0.97
N ARG A 146 0.43 -0.69 -2.01
CA ARG A 146 1.59 0.04 -2.56
C ARG A 146 2.08 1.18 -1.65
N CYS A 147 1.21 1.74 -0.81
CA CYS A 147 1.54 2.84 0.08
C CYS A 147 2.09 2.36 1.42
N LEU A 148 1.66 1.21 1.95
CA LEU A 148 2.12 0.67 3.24
C LEU A 148 3.66 0.58 3.37
N PRO A 149 4.43 0.06 2.39
CA PRO A 149 5.90 0.00 2.47
C PRO A 149 6.59 1.37 2.61
N ILE A 150 5.89 2.46 2.28
CA ILE A 150 6.39 3.84 2.30
C ILE A 150 6.17 4.49 3.68
N LEU A 151 5.46 3.82 4.59
CA LEU A 151 5.13 4.34 5.92
C LEU A 151 6.16 3.91 6.97
N ASP A 152 6.42 4.81 7.91
CA ASP A 152 7.16 4.50 9.13
C ASP A 152 6.22 4.17 10.29
N GLY A 153 5.01 4.75 10.31
CA GLY A 153 3.93 4.37 11.21
C GLY A 153 2.56 4.48 10.56
N ALA A 154 1.51 4.03 11.24
CA ALA A 154 0.14 4.20 10.78
C ALA A 154 -0.85 4.49 11.92
N VAL A 155 -1.98 5.11 11.57
CA VAL A 155 -3.10 5.37 12.48
C VAL A 155 -4.31 4.61 11.96
N CYS A 156 -4.74 3.64 12.74
CA CYS A 156 -5.91 2.82 12.47
C CYS A 156 -7.15 3.48 13.07
N ILE A 157 -8.05 3.98 12.23
CA ILE A 157 -9.29 4.63 12.68
C ILE A 157 -10.41 3.59 12.73
N ILE A 158 -11.15 3.54 13.83
CA ILE A 158 -12.26 2.61 14.06
C ILE A 158 -13.54 3.42 14.30
N ASP A 159 -14.66 2.97 13.72
CA ASP A 159 -15.99 3.52 14.02
C ASP A 159 -16.50 2.90 15.32
N SER A 160 -16.59 3.69 16.40
CA SER A 160 -16.96 3.18 17.72
C SER A 160 -18.42 2.72 17.84
N VAL A 161 -19.26 2.95 16.83
CA VAL A 161 -20.62 2.38 16.75
C VAL A 161 -20.56 0.95 16.23
N LYS A 162 -19.80 0.73 15.15
CA LYS A 162 -19.71 -0.56 14.47
C LYS A 162 -18.73 -1.51 15.17
N GLY A 163 -17.57 -1.00 15.56
CA GLY A 163 -16.43 -1.77 16.08
C GLY A 163 -15.43 -2.15 14.98
N VAL A 164 -14.72 -3.26 15.16
CA VAL A 164 -13.71 -3.75 14.22
C VAL A 164 -14.37 -4.45 13.03
N GLU A 165 -14.22 -3.84 11.84
CA GLU A 165 -14.76 -4.35 10.57
C GLU A 165 -13.73 -5.19 9.79
N ALA A 166 -14.18 -6.16 8.98
CA ALA A 166 -13.33 -7.13 8.27
C ALA A 166 -12.32 -6.51 7.28
N HIS A 167 -12.53 -5.26 6.82
CA HIS A 167 -11.50 -4.53 6.06
C HIS A 167 -10.40 -3.99 6.97
N THR A 168 -10.76 -3.50 8.17
CA THR A 168 -9.81 -3.03 9.18
C THR A 168 -8.88 -4.16 9.62
N GLU A 169 -9.40 -5.37 9.86
CA GLU A 169 -8.59 -6.57 10.13
C GLU A 169 -7.60 -6.88 9.01
N ARG A 170 -8.02 -6.80 7.74
CA ARG A 170 -7.15 -7.10 6.60
C ARG A 170 -6.06 -6.06 6.39
N VAL A 171 -6.38 -4.76 6.47
CA VAL A 171 -5.35 -3.71 6.38
C VAL A 171 -4.43 -3.71 7.61
N TRP A 172 -4.95 -4.11 8.78
CA TRP A 172 -4.13 -4.41 9.95
C TRP A 172 -3.18 -5.59 9.70
N GLY A 173 -3.64 -6.64 9.03
CA GLY A 173 -2.83 -7.76 8.54
C GLY A 173 -1.73 -7.33 7.56
N SER A 174 -2.04 -6.54 6.52
CA SER A 174 -1.01 -5.99 5.61
C SER A 174 0.02 -5.15 6.38
N ALA A 175 -0.42 -4.29 7.31
CA ALA A 175 0.48 -3.47 8.11
C ALA A 175 1.32 -4.29 9.11
N GLN A 176 0.83 -5.45 9.53
CA GLN A 176 1.56 -6.44 10.34
C GLN A 176 2.67 -7.11 9.53
N GLU A 177 2.38 -7.51 8.29
CA GLU A 177 3.36 -8.11 7.37
C GLU A 177 4.53 -7.15 7.09
N PHE A 178 4.24 -5.88 6.82
CA PHE A 178 5.25 -4.83 6.64
C PHE A 178 5.87 -4.33 7.96
N LYS A 179 5.49 -4.92 9.11
CA LYS A 179 5.96 -4.59 10.46
C LYS A 179 5.87 -3.10 10.76
N ILE A 180 4.71 -2.49 10.54
CA ILE A 180 4.50 -1.04 10.70
C ILE A 180 3.96 -0.76 12.12
N PRO A 181 4.64 0.07 12.94
CA PRO A 181 4.11 0.56 14.21
C PRO A 181 2.80 1.32 14.03
N ARG A 182 1.81 1.02 14.87
CA ARG A 182 0.43 1.49 14.72
C ARG A 182 -0.14 2.06 16.01
N LEU A 183 -0.97 3.10 15.88
CA LEU A 183 -1.87 3.59 16.93
C LEU A 183 -3.31 3.35 16.49
N VAL A 184 -4.23 3.14 17.43
CA VAL A 184 -5.68 3.05 17.14
C VAL A 184 -6.40 4.30 17.64
N TYR A 185 -7.31 4.83 16.83
CA TYR A 185 -8.19 5.94 17.17
C TYR A 185 -9.67 5.53 17.05
N CYS A 186 -10.33 5.39 18.19
CA CYS A 186 -11.76 5.11 18.27
C CYS A 186 -12.54 6.42 18.04
N ASN A 187 -13.07 6.56 16.83
CA ASN A 187 -13.76 7.75 16.33
C ASN A 187 -15.28 7.64 16.47
N LYS A 188 -16.00 8.74 16.24
CA LYS A 188 -17.47 8.85 16.29
C LYS A 188 -18.11 8.52 17.65
N LEU A 189 -17.38 8.74 18.75
CA LEU A 189 -17.93 8.59 20.11
C LEU A 189 -19.08 9.57 20.42
N ASP A 190 -19.38 10.53 19.53
CA ASP A 190 -20.54 11.41 19.64
C ASP A 190 -21.84 10.84 19.05
N ARG A 191 -21.82 9.64 18.45
CA ARG A 191 -23.00 9.01 17.85
C ARG A 191 -23.75 8.09 18.82
N GLU A 192 -25.06 7.99 18.64
CA GLU A 192 -25.88 7.02 19.36
C GLU A 192 -25.40 5.58 19.08
N GLY A 193 -25.32 4.77 20.13
CA GLY A 193 -24.80 3.40 20.06
C GLY A 193 -23.28 3.28 19.99
N ALA A 194 -22.53 4.39 20.05
CA ALA A 194 -21.07 4.34 20.19
C ALA A 194 -20.66 3.78 21.56
N SER A 195 -19.72 2.83 21.56
CA SER A 195 -19.19 2.19 22.76
C SER A 195 -17.67 2.08 22.66
N PHE A 196 -16.98 2.78 23.56
CA PHE A 196 -15.52 2.70 23.63
C PHE A 196 -15.10 1.36 24.24
N LYS A 197 -15.84 0.86 25.24
CA LYS A 197 -15.61 -0.43 25.88
C LYS A 197 -15.65 -1.59 24.87
N LYS A 198 -16.72 -1.67 24.07
CA LYS A 198 -16.86 -2.67 23.00
C LYS A 198 -15.70 -2.58 22.01
N SER A 199 -15.34 -1.36 21.59
CA SER A 199 -14.24 -1.13 20.63
C SER A 199 -12.90 -1.63 21.16
N VAL A 200 -12.58 -1.38 22.44
CA VAL A 200 -11.36 -1.88 23.11
C VAL A 200 -11.32 -3.41 23.17
N LEU A 201 -12.44 -4.05 23.53
CA LEU A 201 -12.51 -5.51 23.59
C LEU A 201 -12.39 -6.17 22.20
N GLU A 202 -13.02 -5.58 21.17
CA GLU A 202 -12.90 -6.06 19.80
C GLU A 202 -11.51 -5.84 19.18
N ILE A 203 -10.77 -4.80 19.59
CA ILE A 203 -9.35 -4.64 19.23
C ILE A 203 -8.55 -5.85 19.76
N GLY A 204 -8.77 -6.23 21.02
CA GLY A 204 -8.11 -7.39 21.63
C GLY A 204 -8.38 -8.70 20.87
N THR A 205 -9.65 -9.04 20.68
CA THR A 205 -10.05 -10.31 20.06
C THR A 205 -9.79 -10.36 18.56
N ARG A 206 -10.18 -9.32 17.80
CA ARG A 206 -10.17 -9.36 16.32
C ARG A 206 -8.84 -8.93 15.72
N LEU A 207 -8.14 -7.96 16.32
CA LEU A 207 -6.82 -7.51 15.84
C LEU A 207 -5.65 -8.31 16.47
N LYS A 208 -5.95 -9.21 17.43
CA LYS A 208 -5.02 -10.16 18.07
C LYS A 208 -3.78 -9.48 18.69
N GLY A 209 -3.98 -8.32 19.31
CA GLY A 209 -2.95 -7.57 20.02
C GLY A 209 -3.50 -6.90 21.28
N TRP A 210 -2.64 -6.69 22.27
CA TRP A 210 -3.02 -6.17 23.58
C TRP A 210 -3.37 -4.67 23.52
N PRO A 211 -4.62 -4.26 23.80
CA PRO A 211 -5.00 -2.85 23.76
C PRO A 211 -4.52 -2.11 25.01
N LEU A 212 -3.59 -1.17 24.84
CA LEU A 212 -3.22 -0.21 25.88
C LEU A 212 -4.13 1.02 25.78
N VAL A 213 -5.07 1.14 26.72
CA VAL A 213 -5.94 2.32 26.82
C VAL A 213 -5.10 3.52 27.28
N CYS A 214 -4.74 4.41 26.35
CA CYS A 214 -3.99 5.63 26.65
C CYS A 214 -4.90 6.80 27.04
N GLN A 215 -6.18 6.75 26.63
CA GLN A 215 -7.17 7.79 26.91
C GLN A 215 -8.52 7.21 27.33
N ILE A 216 -9.19 7.92 28.24
CA ILE A 216 -10.60 7.66 28.62
C ILE A 216 -11.48 8.74 27.98
N PRO A 217 -12.61 8.36 27.35
CA PRO A 217 -13.61 9.32 26.91
C PRO A 217 -14.30 10.01 28.10
N TRP A 218 -14.34 11.34 28.10
CA TRP A 218 -15.04 12.12 29.13
C TRP A 218 -16.50 12.36 28.71
N TRP A 219 -17.41 11.71 29.42
CA TRP A 219 -18.85 11.87 29.29
C TRP A 219 -19.41 12.80 30.38
N GLU A 220 -20.33 13.69 30.00
CA GLU A 220 -21.21 14.39 30.93
C GLU A 220 -22.66 13.98 30.63
N LYS A 221 -23.21 13.10 31.48
CA LYS A 221 -24.45 12.34 31.22
C LYS A 221 -24.28 11.48 29.95
N GLU A 222 -24.99 11.82 28.88
CA GLU A 222 -24.94 11.14 27.58
C GLU A 222 -24.06 11.88 26.56
N ALA A 223 -23.64 13.13 26.87
CA ALA A 223 -22.85 13.94 25.94
C ALA A 223 -21.35 13.65 26.06
N PHE A 224 -20.71 13.34 24.92
CA PHE A 224 -19.26 13.25 24.82
C PHE A 224 -18.65 14.67 24.80
N VAL A 225 -17.90 15.04 25.84
CA VAL A 225 -17.41 16.43 26.06
C VAL A 225 -15.88 16.58 26.01
N GLY A 226 -15.14 15.47 25.99
CA GLY A 226 -13.68 15.53 26.00
C GLY A 226 -12.98 14.19 26.15
N VAL A 227 -11.67 14.24 26.39
CA VAL A 227 -10.83 13.06 26.61
C VAL A 227 -9.85 13.32 27.76
N ILE A 228 -9.53 12.26 28.49
CA ILE A 228 -8.60 12.28 29.61
C ILE A 228 -7.39 11.42 29.23
N ASP A 229 -6.21 12.04 29.23
CA ASP A 229 -4.93 11.40 28.99
C ASP A 229 -4.43 10.75 30.29
N ILE A 230 -4.35 9.42 30.31
CA ILE A 230 -3.93 8.63 31.48
C ILE A 230 -2.41 8.77 31.72
N ILE A 231 -1.64 9.03 30.67
CA ILE A 231 -0.17 9.04 30.68
C ILE A 231 0.32 10.32 31.35
N GLU A 232 -0.17 11.49 30.92
CA GLU A 232 0.13 12.78 31.55
C GLU A 232 -0.76 13.10 32.76
N GLY A 233 -1.88 12.39 32.95
CA GLY A 233 -2.87 12.72 34.00
C GLY A 233 -3.62 14.03 33.72
N VAL A 234 -3.78 14.37 32.44
CA VAL A 234 -4.31 15.66 31.96
C VAL A 234 -5.66 15.43 31.29
N ALA A 235 -6.63 16.31 31.53
CA ALA A 235 -7.90 16.26 30.81
C ALA A 235 -8.05 17.41 29.81
N TYR A 236 -8.66 17.12 28.68
CA TYR A 236 -9.06 18.08 27.68
C TYR A 236 -10.59 18.08 27.57
N ARG A 237 -11.21 19.25 27.80
CA ARG A 237 -12.66 19.44 27.65
C ARG A 237 -12.92 20.49 26.58
N TRP A 238 -13.82 20.19 25.66
CA TRP A 238 -14.28 21.13 24.64
C TRP A 238 -15.61 21.74 25.09
N LYS A 239 -15.71 23.07 25.09
CA LYS A 239 -17.00 23.77 25.26
C LYS A 239 -17.67 24.07 23.92
N SER A 240 -16.84 24.23 22.88
CA SER A 240 -17.23 24.43 21.49
C SER A 240 -16.12 23.91 20.59
N GLU A 241 -16.35 23.87 19.28
CA GLU A 241 -15.37 23.44 18.26
C GLU A 241 -14.03 24.20 18.31
N ARG A 242 -14.03 25.42 18.87
CA ARG A 242 -12.86 26.31 18.94
C ARG A 242 -12.34 26.57 20.37
N GLU A 243 -13.10 26.24 21.40
CA GLU A 243 -12.73 26.49 22.79
C GLU A 243 -12.48 25.19 23.55
N LYS A 244 -11.19 24.85 23.70
CA LYS A 244 -10.68 23.74 24.51
C LYS A 244 -10.10 24.27 25.82
N VAL A 245 -10.46 23.65 26.93
CA VAL A 245 -9.83 23.84 28.24
C VAL A 245 -8.96 22.61 28.54
N ARG A 246 -7.69 22.83 28.87
CA ARG A 246 -6.79 21.82 29.44
C ARG A 246 -6.84 21.96 30.96
N TYR A 247 -7.05 20.85 31.66
CA TYR A 247 -6.93 20.77 33.12
C TYR A 247 -5.63 20.05 33.47
N GLY A 248 -4.83 20.65 34.35
CA GLY A 248 -3.65 19.98 34.93
C GLY A 248 -4.04 18.86 35.91
N PRO A 249 -3.10 18.01 36.34
CA PRO A 249 -3.40 16.86 37.19
C PRO A 249 -4.12 17.22 38.50
N ASP A 250 -3.71 18.31 39.15
CA ASP A 250 -4.29 18.72 40.44
C ASP A 250 -5.64 19.44 40.26
N GLU A 251 -5.77 20.28 39.23
CA GLU A 251 -7.04 20.91 38.85
C GLU A 251 -8.10 19.86 38.46
N LEU A 252 -7.67 18.80 37.76
CA LEU A 252 -8.51 17.68 37.37
C LEU A 252 -8.99 16.89 38.58
N LYS A 253 -8.08 16.55 39.51
CA LYS A 253 -8.44 15.88 40.77
C LYS A 253 -9.45 16.69 41.56
N GLN A 254 -9.23 18.00 41.73
CA GLN A 254 -10.18 18.87 42.43
C GLN A 254 -11.54 18.86 41.73
N LYS A 255 -11.57 19.17 40.42
CA LYS A 255 -12.83 19.26 39.67
C LYS A 255 -13.60 17.94 39.64
N LEU A 256 -12.94 16.79 39.49
CA LEU A 256 -13.60 15.48 39.50
C LEU A 256 -14.05 15.06 40.89
N SER A 257 -13.30 15.40 41.96
CA SER A 257 -13.75 15.15 43.34
C SER A 257 -15.08 15.84 43.67
N GLU A 258 -15.32 17.02 43.07
CA GLU A 258 -16.58 17.78 43.21
C GLU A 258 -17.69 17.33 42.26
N SER A 259 -17.37 16.83 41.06
CA SER A 259 -18.36 16.59 39.98
C SER A 259 -18.63 15.13 39.62
N ASN A 260 -17.63 14.25 39.69
CA ASN A 260 -17.76 12.82 39.42
C ASN A 260 -16.62 12.01 40.08
N PRO A 261 -16.79 11.55 41.33
CA PRO A 261 -15.76 10.79 42.04
C PRO A 261 -15.53 9.37 41.47
N GLU A 262 -16.53 8.78 40.80
CA GLU A 262 -16.40 7.46 40.15
C GLU A 262 -15.38 7.52 39.00
N LEU A 263 -15.46 8.57 38.17
CA LEU A 263 -14.50 8.80 37.09
C LEU A 263 -13.07 9.04 37.60
N LEU A 264 -12.90 9.61 38.81
CA LEU A 264 -11.58 9.77 39.42
C LEU A 264 -10.97 8.43 39.84
N ALA A 265 -11.78 7.53 40.41
CA ALA A 265 -11.34 6.16 40.72
C ALA A 265 -11.01 5.38 39.43
N GLU A 266 -11.80 5.55 38.38
CA GLU A 266 -11.56 4.90 37.08
C GLU A 266 -10.24 5.35 36.43
N ILE A 267 -9.87 6.63 36.51
CA ILE A 267 -8.58 7.13 36.02
C ILE A 267 -7.40 6.49 36.77
N GLN A 268 -7.53 6.28 38.08
CA GLN A 268 -6.49 5.63 38.89
C GLN A 268 -6.35 4.15 38.50
N LEU A 269 -7.48 3.43 38.37
CA LEU A 269 -7.50 2.05 37.90
C LEU A 269 -6.89 1.93 36.50
N ALA A 270 -7.26 2.81 35.57
CA ALA A 270 -6.73 2.84 34.22
C ALA A 270 -5.21 3.05 34.19
N ARG A 271 -4.68 3.95 35.01
CA ARG A 271 -3.24 4.20 35.12
C ARG A 271 -2.50 2.98 35.66
N GLN A 272 -3.05 2.31 36.67
CA GLN A 272 -2.50 1.06 37.17
C GLN A 272 -2.50 -0.02 36.07
N ARG A 273 -3.62 -0.24 35.38
CA ARG A 273 -3.74 -1.23 34.30
C ARG A 273 -2.84 -0.92 33.10
N LEU A 274 -2.60 0.35 32.80
CA LEU A 274 -1.65 0.78 31.76
C LEU A 274 -0.20 0.46 32.16
N ILE A 275 0.16 0.62 33.43
CA ILE A 275 1.49 0.27 33.95
C ILE A 275 1.68 -1.26 33.96
N GLU A 276 0.72 -2.00 34.51
CA GLU A 276 0.72 -3.48 34.49
C GLU A 276 0.86 -4.01 33.04
N GLY A 277 0.03 -3.51 32.13
CA GLY A 277 0.08 -3.89 30.71
C GLY A 277 1.32 -3.42 29.96
N LEU A 278 2.13 -2.50 30.49
CA LEU A 278 3.43 -2.13 29.93
C LEU A 278 4.57 -2.97 30.52
N ALA A 279 4.47 -3.37 31.79
CA ALA A 279 5.45 -4.22 32.46
C ALA A 279 5.62 -5.59 31.75
N ASP A 280 4.56 -6.15 31.19
CA ASP A 280 4.61 -7.39 30.42
C ASP A 280 5.43 -7.31 29.12
N PHE A 281 5.70 -6.09 28.60
CA PHE A 281 6.38 -5.88 27.30
C PHE A 281 7.64 -5.01 27.37
N ASP A 282 7.91 -4.32 28.48
CA ASP A 282 9.05 -3.42 28.63
C ASP A 282 9.78 -3.65 29.97
N GLU A 283 11.02 -4.16 29.87
CA GLU A 283 11.86 -4.52 31.03
C GLU A 283 12.05 -3.36 32.03
N ALA A 284 12.20 -2.13 31.54
CA ALA A 284 12.43 -0.98 32.41
C ALA A 284 11.17 -0.56 33.21
N ILE A 285 9.97 -0.79 32.67
CA ILE A 285 8.72 -0.63 33.43
C ILE A 285 8.51 -1.79 34.39
N MET A 286 8.89 -3.02 34.00
CA MET A 286 8.82 -4.19 34.89
C MET A 286 9.69 -4.01 36.13
N ASP A 287 10.93 -3.54 35.99
CA ASP A 287 11.83 -3.30 37.12
C ASP A 287 11.26 -2.27 38.12
N GLU A 288 10.70 -1.16 37.63
CA GLU A 288 10.06 -0.12 38.47
C GLU A 288 8.75 -0.63 39.12
N PHE A 289 7.98 -1.45 38.41
CA PHE A 289 6.76 -2.07 38.93
C PHE A 289 7.07 -3.09 40.05
N LEU A 290 8.10 -3.92 39.87
CA LEU A 290 8.59 -4.86 40.88
C LEU A 290 9.22 -4.17 42.10
N ALA A 291 9.71 -2.94 41.95
CA ALA A 291 10.17 -2.10 43.05
C ALA A 291 9.03 -1.45 43.87
N GLU A 292 7.75 -1.74 43.53
CA GLU A 292 6.54 -1.13 44.10
C GLU A 292 6.49 0.41 43.96
N ASN A 293 7.26 0.99 43.02
CA ASN A 293 7.31 2.43 42.79
C ASN A 293 5.99 2.92 42.19
N THR A 294 5.16 3.55 43.02
CA THR A 294 3.78 3.91 42.68
C THR A 294 3.67 5.10 41.72
N ASP A 295 4.74 5.86 41.51
CA ASP A 295 4.72 7.14 40.78
C ASP A 295 5.72 7.18 39.61
N ILE A 296 5.51 6.28 38.62
CA ILE A 296 6.33 6.22 37.41
C ILE A 296 6.17 7.51 36.57
N PRO A 297 7.27 8.21 36.21
CA PRO A 297 7.20 9.45 35.43
C PRO A 297 6.59 9.26 34.04
N SER A 298 5.72 10.20 33.64
CA SER A 298 5.07 10.18 32.31
C SER A 298 6.05 10.13 31.13
N SER A 299 7.25 10.70 31.28
CA SER A 299 8.31 10.61 30.26
C SER A 299 8.82 9.19 30.04
N MET A 300 8.93 8.39 31.12
CA MET A 300 9.33 6.99 31.06
C MET A 300 8.22 6.14 30.42
N LEU A 301 6.95 6.36 30.81
CA LEU A 301 5.79 5.71 30.18
C LEU A 301 5.73 5.99 28.67
N LYS A 302 5.94 7.25 28.24
CA LYS A 302 5.96 7.59 26.81
C LYS A 302 7.08 6.86 26.05
N GLN A 303 8.26 6.71 26.66
CA GLN A 303 9.37 5.97 26.07
C GLN A 303 9.11 4.46 26.01
N ALA A 304 8.49 3.88 27.05
CA ALA A 304 8.09 2.47 27.05
C ALA A 304 7.09 2.18 25.93
N ILE A 305 6.01 2.97 25.81
CA ILE A 305 5.03 2.87 24.71
C ILE A 305 5.72 2.97 23.34
N ARG A 306 6.69 3.89 23.18
CA ARG A 306 7.47 4.02 21.93
C ARG A 306 8.30 2.76 21.63
N ARG A 307 8.97 2.18 22.65
CA ARG A 307 9.78 0.95 22.50
C ARG A 307 8.91 -0.26 22.16
N THR A 308 7.80 -0.47 22.88
CA THR A 308 6.93 -1.65 22.70
C THR A 308 6.31 -1.70 21.31
N ILE A 309 5.95 -0.55 20.72
CA ILE A 309 5.38 -0.53 19.36
C ILE A 309 6.43 -0.51 18.24
N GLN A 310 7.71 -0.23 18.52
CA GLN A 310 8.75 0.01 17.51
C GLN A 310 8.99 -1.20 16.59
N SER A 311 8.83 -2.42 17.11
CA SER A 311 8.91 -3.66 16.34
C SER A 311 7.89 -3.72 15.20
N GLY A 312 6.76 -3.02 15.33
CA GLY A 312 5.65 -3.02 14.39
C GLY A 312 4.89 -4.35 14.32
N ASP A 313 5.11 -5.25 15.28
CA ASP A 313 4.53 -6.59 15.36
C ASP A 313 3.11 -6.65 15.94
N GLY A 314 2.48 -5.49 16.17
CA GLY A 314 1.06 -5.40 16.57
C GLY A 314 0.71 -6.02 17.92
N ARG A 315 1.67 -6.57 18.69
CA ARG A 315 1.41 -7.20 20.00
C ARG A 315 0.87 -6.22 21.03
N VAL A 316 1.25 -4.95 20.91
CA VAL A 316 0.84 -3.84 21.77
C VAL A 316 0.17 -2.77 20.92
N ILE A 317 -1.04 -2.37 21.30
CA ILE A 317 -1.91 -1.48 20.52
C ILE A 317 -2.32 -0.28 21.38
N PRO A 318 -1.65 0.88 21.28
CA PRO A 318 -2.07 2.11 21.94
C PRO A 318 -3.42 2.62 21.39
N VAL A 319 -4.42 2.78 22.27
CA VAL A 319 -5.79 3.18 21.93
C VAL A 319 -6.10 4.59 22.41
N PHE A 320 -6.56 5.42 21.48
CA PHE A 320 -6.97 6.82 21.67
C PHE A 320 -8.46 6.98 21.38
N ALA A 321 -9.08 7.99 21.96
CA ALA A 321 -10.53 8.24 21.89
C ALA A 321 -10.84 9.57 21.19
N GLY A 322 -11.97 9.67 20.48
CA GLY A 322 -12.46 10.97 20.03
C GLY A 322 -13.66 10.99 19.10
N SER A 323 -13.90 12.19 18.55
CA SER A 323 -14.82 12.44 17.46
C SER A 323 -14.24 13.54 16.57
N SER A 324 -13.73 13.13 15.40
CA SER A 324 -13.23 14.06 14.38
C SER A 324 -14.33 14.97 13.86
N PHE A 325 -15.59 14.52 13.85
CA PHE A 325 -16.73 15.37 13.48
C PHE A 325 -16.91 16.51 14.50
N ARG A 326 -16.91 16.21 15.81
CA ARG A 326 -17.09 17.19 16.89
C ARG A 326 -15.83 17.94 17.32
N HIS A 327 -14.72 17.81 16.58
CA HIS A 327 -13.44 18.44 16.92
C HIS A 327 -12.77 17.92 18.22
N ILE A 328 -13.20 16.77 18.76
CA ILE A 328 -12.72 16.22 20.04
C ILE A 328 -11.66 15.15 19.80
N GLY A 329 -10.51 15.26 20.48
CA GLY A 329 -9.46 14.23 20.50
C GLY A 329 -8.45 14.26 19.34
N VAL A 330 -8.68 15.06 18.28
CA VAL A 330 -7.75 15.10 17.13
C VAL A 330 -6.40 15.72 17.48
N GLU A 331 -6.34 16.81 18.26
CA GLU A 331 -5.04 17.39 18.66
C GLU A 331 -4.22 16.42 19.54
N PRO A 332 -4.78 15.78 20.61
CA PRO A 332 -4.07 14.72 21.33
C PRO A 332 -3.62 13.54 20.47
N LEU A 333 -4.38 13.18 19.41
CA LEU A 333 -3.95 12.18 18.44
C LEU A 333 -2.73 12.64 17.63
N MET A 334 -2.66 13.92 17.26
CA MET A 334 -1.48 14.49 16.59
C MET A 334 -0.25 14.54 17.51
N ASP A 335 -0.45 14.84 18.80
CA ASP A 335 0.60 14.75 19.82
C ASP A 335 1.10 13.30 19.96
N ALA A 336 0.18 12.34 20.05
CA ALA A 336 0.48 10.90 20.09
C ALA A 336 1.24 10.39 18.85
N ILE A 337 0.86 10.82 17.64
CA ILE A 337 1.60 10.57 16.40
C ILE A 337 3.06 11.04 16.54
N THR A 338 3.26 12.24 17.10
CA THR A 338 4.62 12.79 17.22
C THR A 338 5.47 12.11 18.31
N ASP A 339 4.86 11.64 19.39
CA ASP A 339 5.55 11.08 20.55
C ASP A 339 5.78 9.57 20.46
N TYR A 340 4.84 8.81 19.90
CA TYR A 340 4.91 7.34 19.86
C TYR A 340 5.38 6.80 18.50
N LEU A 341 4.89 7.32 17.37
CA LEU A 341 5.27 6.76 16.07
C LEU A 341 6.75 7.02 15.74
N PRO A 342 7.43 6.10 15.04
CA PRO A 342 8.86 6.15 14.82
C PRO A 342 9.25 7.23 13.81
N ASN A 343 10.52 7.63 13.84
CA ASN A 343 11.15 8.37 12.76
C ASN A 343 11.77 7.40 11.71
N PRO A 344 12.15 7.88 10.51
CA PRO A 344 12.66 7.00 9.45
C PRO A 344 13.95 6.23 9.79
N ALA A 345 14.75 6.70 10.76
CA ALA A 345 16.01 6.06 11.19
C ALA A 345 15.81 5.00 12.29
N GLU A 346 14.66 4.99 12.97
CA GLU A 346 14.28 3.98 13.97
C GLU A 346 13.65 2.73 13.34
N ARG A 347 13.41 2.76 12.03
CA ARG A 347 12.81 1.65 11.26
C ARG A 347 13.87 0.64 10.81
N PRO A 348 13.50 -0.64 10.62
CA PRO A 348 14.39 -1.61 10.02
C PRO A 348 14.77 -1.18 8.59
N ASP A 349 16.00 -1.51 8.19
CA ASP A 349 16.51 -1.23 6.85
C ASP A 349 15.63 -1.84 5.74
N ALA A 350 15.58 -1.16 4.60
CA ALA A 350 14.68 -1.51 3.51
C ALA A 350 15.05 -2.86 2.88
N GLU A 351 14.02 -3.68 2.61
CA GLU A 351 14.20 -4.96 1.92
C GLU A 351 14.25 -4.75 0.42
N VAL A 352 15.25 -5.38 -0.21
CA VAL A 352 15.57 -5.27 -1.61
C VAL A 352 15.54 -6.65 -2.24
N ARG A 353 14.87 -6.76 -3.39
CA ARG A 353 15.00 -7.90 -4.29
C ARG A 353 16.16 -7.66 -5.25
N VAL A 354 17.06 -8.62 -5.35
CA VAL A 354 18.14 -8.68 -6.36
C VAL A 354 18.03 -10.03 -7.07
N GLY A 355 17.50 -10.03 -8.29
CA GLY A 355 17.08 -11.27 -8.96
C GLY A 355 15.99 -11.99 -8.16
N SER A 356 16.21 -13.24 -7.80
CA SER A 356 15.32 -14.04 -6.94
C SER A 356 15.54 -13.85 -5.43
N SER A 357 16.66 -13.24 -5.02
CA SER A 357 17.06 -13.16 -3.60
C SER A 357 16.52 -11.91 -2.90
N LYS A 358 16.00 -12.07 -1.68
CA LYS A 358 15.66 -10.96 -0.76
C LYS A 358 16.87 -10.65 0.14
N GLN A 359 17.33 -9.41 0.16
CA GLN A 359 18.47 -8.93 0.97
C GLN A 359 18.16 -7.56 1.57
N ARG A 360 18.95 -7.10 2.56
CA ARG A 360 18.80 -5.74 3.13
C ARG A 360 19.56 -4.72 2.29
N LEU A 361 18.99 -3.53 2.09
CA LEU A 361 19.56 -2.47 1.25
C LEU A 361 21.02 -2.15 1.63
N HIS A 362 21.31 -1.95 2.92
CA HIS A 362 22.67 -1.66 3.37
C HIS A 362 23.65 -2.80 3.04
N GLN A 363 23.23 -4.07 3.12
CA GLN A 363 24.09 -5.21 2.76
C GLN A 363 24.42 -5.24 1.27
N VAL A 364 23.44 -4.89 0.41
CA VAL A 364 23.62 -4.80 -1.05
C VAL A 364 24.51 -3.62 -1.45
N LEU A 365 24.48 -2.52 -0.68
CA LEU A 365 25.36 -1.37 -0.86
C LEU A 365 26.80 -1.64 -0.34
N ASP A 366 26.92 -2.42 0.74
CA ASP A 366 28.20 -2.71 1.42
C ASP A 366 28.88 -4.01 0.96
N SER A 367 28.31 -4.77 0.00
CA SER A 367 28.81 -6.07 -0.48
C SER A 367 30.11 -5.96 -1.32
N LYS A 368 31.16 -5.54 -0.63
CA LYS A 368 32.61 -5.67 -0.84
C LYS A 368 33.20 -5.23 -2.18
N GLY A 369 33.81 -4.04 -2.12
CA GLY A 369 35.03 -3.75 -2.87
C GLY A 369 35.76 -2.49 -2.40
N LYS A 370 36.81 -2.62 -1.56
CA LYS A 370 37.74 -1.51 -1.21
C LYS A 370 38.53 -0.94 -2.43
N LYS A 371 38.21 -1.38 -3.66
CA LYS A 371 38.77 -0.92 -4.94
C LYS A 371 37.71 -0.86 -6.07
N ALA A 372 36.51 -0.32 -5.82
CA ALA A 372 35.65 0.17 -6.90
C ALA A 372 34.69 1.26 -6.39
N GLY A 373 35.08 2.53 -6.58
CA GLY A 373 34.27 3.68 -6.17
C GLY A 373 33.06 3.92 -7.07
N ALA A 374 32.04 3.06 -6.96
CA ALA A 374 30.68 3.36 -7.34
C ALA A 374 29.97 4.04 -6.17
N SER A 375 30.35 5.29 -5.93
CA SER A 375 29.79 6.10 -4.85
C SER A 375 28.37 6.53 -5.23
N ILE A 376 27.39 5.77 -4.75
CA ILE A 376 25.96 5.99 -4.93
C ILE A 376 25.58 7.27 -4.20
N ALA A 377 24.88 8.17 -4.88
CA ALA A 377 24.42 9.45 -4.32
C ALA A 377 23.12 9.27 -3.54
N SER A 378 22.19 8.48 -4.09
CA SER A 378 20.93 8.13 -3.43
C SER A 378 20.26 6.90 -4.03
N VAL A 379 19.40 6.27 -3.22
CA VAL A 379 18.42 5.27 -3.66
C VAL A 379 17.04 5.71 -3.17
N ALA A 380 16.07 5.75 -4.08
CA ALA A 380 14.69 6.14 -3.81
C ALA A 380 13.70 5.18 -4.48
N SER A 381 12.49 5.09 -3.94
CA SER A 381 11.37 4.35 -4.56
C SER A 381 10.28 5.34 -4.98
N VAL A 382 9.74 5.16 -6.19
CA VAL A 382 8.55 5.85 -6.69
C VAL A 382 7.32 5.08 -6.22
N PHE A 383 6.43 5.72 -5.47
CA PHE A 383 5.24 5.04 -4.93
C PHE A 383 3.91 5.54 -5.49
N LYS A 384 3.89 6.78 -6.00
CA LYS A 384 2.72 7.37 -6.64
C LYS A 384 3.14 8.20 -7.85
N VAL A 385 2.48 8.03 -8.99
CA VAL A 385 2.57 8.95 -10.13
C VAL A 385 1.22 9.65 -10.28
N VAL A 386 1.24 10.97 -10.53
CA VAL A 386 0.03 11.79 -10.69
C VAL A 386 0.27 12.87 -11.75
N THR A 387 -0.72 13.12 -12.60
CA THR A 387 -0.72 14.24 -13.55
C THR A 387 -1.28 15.50 -12.87
N HIS A 388 -0.41 16.45 -12.52
CA HIS A 388 -0.78 17.71 -11.87
C HIS A 388 -1.05 18.83 -12.91
N PRO A 389 -2.17 19.60 -12.82
CA PRO A 389 -2.59 20.54 -13.87
C PRO A 389 -1.57 21.62 -14.26
N LYS A 390 -0.69 22.05 -13.34
CA LYS A 390 0.33 23.10 -13.60
C LYS A 390 1.74 22.56 -13.86
N GLU A 391 2.07 21.40 -13.28
CA GLU A 391 3.45 20.88 -13.29
C GLU A 391 3.64 19.78 -14.34
N GLY A 392 2.54 19.19 -14.85
CA GLY A 392 2.56 17.99 -15.67
C GLY A 392 2.65 16.73 -14.81
N VAL A 393 3.22 15.66 -15.36
CA VAL A 393 3.41 14.40 -14.63
C VAL A 393 4.47 14.58 -13.53
N ILE A 394 4.06 14.29 -12.30
CA ILE A 394 4.89 14.27 -11.10
C ILE A 394 4.93 12.84 -10.53
N SER A 395 6.11 12.43 -10.07
CA SER A 395 6.34 11.11 -9.45
C SER A 395 6.78 11.30 -8.01
N PHE A 396 5.91 10.93 -7.06
CA PHE A 396 6.23 10.94 -5.63
C PHE A 396 7.26 9.87 -5.30
N VAL A 397 8.29 10.26 -4.57
CA VAL A 397 9.42 9.42 -4.18
C VAL A 397 9.67 9.49 -2.68
N ARG A 398 10.07 8.35 -2.10
CA ARG A 398 10.69 8.26 -0.78
C ARG A 398 12.17 7.91 -0.94
N VAL A 399 13.05 8.67 -0.29
CA VAL A 399 14.50 8.39 -0.28
C VAL A 399 14.82 7.41 0.86
N TYR A 400 15.47 6.30 0.54
CA TYR A 400 15.88 5.29 1.53
C TYR A 400 17.37 5.33 1.85
N HIS A 401 18.20 5.82 0.92
CA HIS A 401 19.64 5.98 1.13
C HIS A 401 20.14 7.25 0.45
N GLY A 402 21.12 7.92 1.07
CA GLY A 402 21.80 9.09 0.54
C GLY A 402 20.92 10.35 0.36
N THR A 403 21.32 11.23 -0.55
CA THR A 403 20.68 12.53 -0.80
C THR A 403 20.41 12.72 -2.29
N LEU A 404 19.14 12.83 -2.66
CA LEU A 404 18.71 13.04 -4.05
C LEU A 404 18.76 14.53 -4.38
N THR A 405 19.71 14.94 -5.22
CA THR A 405 19.93 16.35 -5.59
C THR A 405 19.19 16.74 -6.87
N ARG A 406 18.82 18.02 -6.98
CA ARG A 406 18.11 18.57 -8.14
C ARG A 406 18.86 18.35 -9.45
N ASN A 407 18.13 17.96 -10.50
CA ASN A 407 18.64 17.69 -11.85
C ASN A 407 19.69 16.57 -11.92
N ALA A 408 19.84 15.73 -10.89
CA ALA A 408 20.68 14.54 -10.92
C ALA A 408 20.12 13.50 -11.92
N SER A 409 20.98 12.64 -12.46
CA SER A 409 20.56 11.64 -13.44
C SER A 409 20.16 10.35 -12.73
N ASN A 410 18.88 9.99 -12.82
CA ASN A 410 18.29 8.86 -12.11
C ASN A 410 18.24 7.65 -13.03
N PHE A 411 18.76 6.51 -12.59
CA PHE A 411 18.60 5.25 -13.30
C PHE A 411 17.42 4.47 -12.70
N ASN A 412 16.41 4.20 -13.53
CA ASN A 412 15.28 3.35 -13.18
C ASN A 412 15.69 1.89 -13.38
N THR A 413 15.77 1.11 -12.30
CA THR A 413 16.21 -0.29 -12.31
C THR A 413 15.16 -1.26 -12.87
N ASN A 414 13.87 -0.94 -12.69
CA ASN A 414 12.76 -1.74 -13.22
C ASN A 414 12.75 -1.71 -14.75
N VAL A 415 12.95 -0.52 -15.36
CA VAL A 415 12.91 -0.32 -16.81
C VAL A 415 14.31 -0.33 -17.45
N ASN A 416 15.38 -0.33 -16.65
CA ASN A 416 16.79 -0.22 -17.07
C ASN A 416 17.09 1.03 -17.94
N ILE A 417 16.44 2.16 -17.63
CA ILE A 417 16.56 3.41 -18.39
C ILE A 417 17.02 4.54 -17.48
N GLN A 418 17.90 5.39 -18.02
CA GLN A 418 18.33 6.62 -17.36
C GLN A 418 17.38 7.78 -17.71
N GLU A 419 16.79 8.39 -16.69
CA GLU A 419 15.87 9.52 -16.78
C GLU A 419 16.42 10.73 -16.01
N ARG A 420 16.13 11.95 -16.49
CA ARG A 420 16.56 13.18 -15.82
C ARG A 420 15.33 14.01 -15.41
N PRO A 421 15.06 14.17 -14.10
CA PRO A 421 13.99 15.04 -13.62
C PRO A 421 14.35 16.51 -13.88
N MET A 422 13.32 17.33 -14.12
CA MET A 422 13.42 18.77 -14.35
C MET A 422 13.53 19.59 -13.06
N GLY A 423 13.15 18.99 -11.93
CA GLY A 423 13.08 19.63 -10.63
C GLY A 423 12.57 18.67 -9.56
N ILE A 424 12.75 19.09 -8.31
CA ILE A 424 12.24 18.40 -7.12
C ILE A 424 11.25 19.35 -6.46
N LEU A 425 10.06 18.84 -6.14
CA LEU A 425 8.97 19.56 -5.54
C LEU A 425 8.63 18.96 -4.18
N GLN A 426 8.39 19.79 -3.18
CA GLN A 426 7.69 19.41 -1.96
C GLN A 426 6.24 19.88 -2.06
N ILE A 427 5.31 19.01 -1.68
CA ILE A 427 3.87 19.22 -1.84
C ILE A 427 3.23 19.31 -0.46
N SER A 428 2.77 20.51 -0.10
CA SER A 428 2.09 20.79 1.16
C SER A 428 0.65 21.16 0.86
N ALA A 429 -0.23 20.15 0.93
CA ALA A 429 -1.63 20.21 0.53
C ALA A 429 -1.79 20.78 -0.90
N SER A 430 -2.25 22.02 -1.04
CA SER A 430 -2.46 22.68 -2.35
C SER A 430 -1.27 23.49 -2.88
N LYS A 431 -0.16 23.57 -2.13
CA LYS A 431 1.02 24.38 -2.49
C LYS A 431 2.21 23.51 -2.90
N THR A 432 2.75 23.77 -4.08
CA THR A 432 4.03 23.24 -4.56
C THR A 432 5.17 24.18 -4.17
N GLN A 433 6.30 23.63 -3.74
CA GLN A 433 7.54 24.37 -3.44
C GLN A 433 8.73 23.68 -4.11
N ASP A 434 9.55 24.41 -4.87
CA ASP A 434 10.82 23.91 -5.42
C ASP A 434 11.84 23.66 -4.29
N VAL A 435 12.42 22.47 -4.24
CA VAL A 435 13.46 22.09 -3.27
C VAL A 435 14.74 21.68 -4.01
N GLN A 436 15.91 21.89 -3.40
CA GLN A 436 17.20 21.59 -4.04
C GLN A 436 17.66 20.14 -3.82
N GLU A 437 17.26 19.51 -2.72
CA GLU A 437 17.62 18.13 -2.37
C GLU A 437 16.57 17.46 -1.48
N LEU A 438 16.51 16.13 -1.52
CA LEU A 438 15.77 15.28 -0.57
C LEU A 438 16.75 14.35 0.14
N SER A 439 16.74 14.38 1.47
CA SER A 439 17.55 13.50 2.33
C SER A 439 16.80 12.21 2.67
N VAL A 440 17.52 11.23 3.25
CA VAL A 440 16.96 9.96 3.73
C VAL A 440 15.67 10.17 4.55
N GLY A 441 14.66 9.34 4.30
CA GLY A 441 13.38 9.39 5.00
C GLY A 441 12.44 10.52 4.56
N GLN A 442 12.88 11.46 3.73
CA GLN A 442 11.99 12.49 3.18
C GLN A 442 11.16 11.94 2.01
N ILE A 443 9.93 12.45 1.92
CA ILE A 443 9.01 12.27 0.80
C ILE A 443 8.94 13.58 0.01
N GLY A 444 9.02 13.48 -1.31
CA GLY A 444 8.84 14.60 -2.24
C GLY A 444 8.42 14.11 -3.61
N ALA A 445 8.34 15.00 -4.60
CA ALA A 445 7.91 14.68 -5.95
C ALA A 445 8.95 15.12 -7.01
N LEU A 446 9.19 14.26 -7.99
CA LEU A 446 10.06 14.53 -9.13
C LEU A 446 9.23 14.95 -10.34
N ARG A 447 9.62 16.08 -10.96
CA ARG A 447 8.92 16.61 -12.14
C ARG A 447 9.52 16.07 -13.44
N GLY A 448 8.66 15.57 -14.34
CA GLY A 448 9.03 15.29 -15.73
C GLY A 448 9.69 13.94 -16.00
N LEU A 449 9.55 12.95 -15.11
CA LEU A 449 9.89 11.56 -15.44
C LEU A 449 8.89 11.02 -16.49
N LYS A 450 9.41 10.37 -17.53
CA LYS A 450 8.65 9.93 -18.71
C LYS A 450 8.24 8.46 -18.63
N LYS A 451 9.06 7.60 -18.04
CA LYS A 451 8.83 6.14 -18.00
C LYS A 451 8.56 5.61 -16.60
N ALA A 452 9.04 6.27 -15.55
CA ALA A 452 8.76 5.91 -14.17
C ALA A 452 7.26 5.66 -13.89
N ARG A 453 7.00 4.57 -13.16
CA ARG A 453 5.72 4.07 -12.67
C ARG A 453 5.73 3.94 -11.15
N SER A 454 4.55 3.80 -10.54
CA SER A 454 4.42 3.39 -9.13
C SER A 454 5.04 2.00 -8.92
N GLY A 455 5.93 1.86 -7.94
CA GLY A 455 6.73 0.66 -7.67
C GLY A 455 8.17 0.67 -8.23
N ASP A 456 8.56 1.68 -9.01
CA ASP A 456 9.90 1.74 -9.60
C ASP A 456 10.99 2.18 -8.61
N THR A 457 12.16 1.56 -8.66
CA THR A 457 13.34 1.98 -7.89
C THR A 457 14.27 2.86 -8.73
N LEU A 458 14.68 4.00 -8.16
CA LEU A 458 15.56 4.99 -8.76
C LEU A 458 16.91 5.02 -8.03
N ILE A 459 17.99 4.82 -8.77
CA ILE A 459 19.37 4.92 -8.28
C ILE A 459 20.06 6.13 -8.90
N THR A 460 20.69 6.94 -8.05
CA THR A 460 21.48 8.10 -8.47
C THR A 460 22.95 7.86 -8.14
N THR A 461 23.86 8.13 -9.07
CA THR A 461 25.32 7.99 -8.84
C THR A 461 25.99 9.35 -8.71
N LEU A 462 27.00 9.46 -7.82
CA LEU A 462 27.80 10.69 -7.75
C LEU A 462 28.59 10.88 -9.05
N HIS A 463 28.57 12.10 -9.55
CA HIS A 463 29.18 12.51 -10.82
C HIS A 463 28.66 11.77 -12.08
N GLY A 464 27.47 11.14 -12.03
CA GLY A 464 26.83 10.56 -13.21
C GLY A 464 27.52 9.32 -13.80
N LYS A 465 28.34 8.63 -13.01
CA LYS A 465 28.95 7.34 -13.39
C LYS A 465 27.87 6.29 -13.71
N PRO A 466 28.12 5.31 -14.60
CA PRO A 466 27.17 4.23 -14.84
C PRO A 466 26.88 3.44 -13.55
N VAL A 467 25.63 3.00 -13.38
CA VAL A 467 25.22 2.16 -12.25
C VAL A 467 25.93 0.79 -12.34
N PRO A 468 26.53 0.31 -11.23
CA PRO A 468 27.13 -1.02 -11.15
C PRO A 468 26.15 -2.11 -11.56
N GLU A 469 26.65 -3.12 -12.26
CA GLU A 469 25.85 -4.22 -12.82
C GLU A 469 24.99 -4.92 -11.75
N HIS A 470 25.56 -5.24 -10.59
CA HIS A 470 24.85 -5.84 -9.45
C HIS A 470 23.70 -4.99 -8.88
N LEU A 471 23.67 -3.68 -9.16
CA LEU A 471 22.61 -2.76 -8.71
C LEU A 471 21.59 -2.43 -9.80
N ARG A 472 21.79 -2.88 -11.04
CA ARG A 472 20.84 -2.56 -12.13
C ARG A 472 19.48 -3.21 -11.96
N HIS A 473 19.43 -4.33 -11.24
CA HIS A 473 18.22 -5.12 -10.99
C HIS A 473 17.73 -5.02 -9.53
N VAL A 474 18.24 -4.04 -8.77
CA VAL A 474 17.81 -3.74 -7.40
C VAL A 474 16.40 -3.16 -7.41
N GLN A 475 15.48 -3.82 -6.71
CA GLN A 475 14.10 -3.36 -6.53
C GLN A 475 13.77 -3.30 -5.04
N ILE A 476 13.48 -2.10 -4.52
CA ILE A 476 12.95 -1.93 -3.16
C ILE A 476 11.50 -2.41 -3.17
N ARG A 477 11.20 -3.47 -2.40
CA ARG A 477 9.84 -4.06 -2.21
C ARG A 477 8.91 -3.87 -3.42
N PRO A 478 9.18 -4.55 -4.55
CA PRO A 478 8.35 -4.41 -5.75
C PRO A 478 6.91 -4.84 -5.43
N PRO A 479 5.89 -4.04 -5.80
CA PRO A 479 4.51 -4.36 -5.46
C PRO A 479 4.02 -5.55 -6.27
N GLU A 480 3.31 -6.47 -5.62
CA GLU A 480 2.60 -7.55 -6.30
C GLU A 480 1.34 -6.98 -6.95
N ILE A 481 1.34 -6.94 -8.28
CA ILE A 481 0.23 -6.39 -9.07
C ILE A 481 -0.78 -7.52 -9.30
N PRO A 482 -2.01 -7.43 -8.74
CA PRO A 482 -3.01 -8.47 -8.93
C PRO A 482 -3.40 -8.62 -10.42
N PRO A 483 -3.83 -9.82 -10.85
CA PRO A 483 -4.33 -10.01 -12.21
C PRO A 483 -5.64 -9.22 -12.41
N PRO A 484 -5.89 -8.69 -13.63
CA PRO A 484 -7.19 -8.11 -13.94
C PRO A 484 -8.27 -9.20 -14.02
N VAL A 485 -9.47 -8.87 -13.54
CA VAL A 485 -10.65 -9.77 -13.54
C VAL A 485 -11.78 -9.26 -14.44
N ALA A 486 -11.76 -7.97 -14.76
CA ALA A 486 -12.74 -7.28 -15.58
C ALA A 486 -12.03 -6.64 -16.78
N PHE A 487 -12.72 -6.57 -17.92
CA PHE A 487 -12.29 -5.78 -19.06
C PHE A 487 -13.45 -5.02 -19.70
N LEU A 488 -13.14 -4.05 -20.55
CA LEU A 488 -14.09 -3.39 -21.42
C LEU A 488 -13.41 -3.00 -22.73
N GLN A 489 -14.20 -2.85 -23.80
CA GLN A 489 -13.72 -2.38 -25.10
C GLN A 489 -14.08 -0.90 -25.29
N VAL A 490 -13.17 -0.13 -25.88
CA VAL A 490 -13.33 1.30 -26.19
C VAL A 490 -13.01 1.53 -27.66
N GLU A 491 -13.93 2.20 -28.35
CA GLU A 491 -13.82 2.55 -29.76
C GLU A 491 -13.72 4.08 -29.89
N PRO A 492 -12.52 4.65 -30.13
CA PRO A 492 -12.36 6.10 -30.28
C PRO A 492 -12.95 6.57 -31.61
N TYR A 493 -13.59 7.75 -31.62
CA TYR A 493 -14.14 8.35 -32.83
C TYR A 493 -13.03 8.97 -33.70
N GLY A 494 -12.28 8.09 -34.40
CA GLY A 494 -11.25 8.44 -35.36
C GLY A 494 -9.83 8.56 -34.79
N ASN A 495 -8.88 8.81 -35.70
CA ASN A 495 -7.44 8.67 -35.42
C ASN A 495 -6.88 9.66 -34.39
N VAL A 496 -7.47 10.86 -34.26
CA VAL A 496 -7.03 11.87 -33.27
C VAL A 496 -7.44 11.42 -31.87
N ALA A 497 -8.71 11.07 -31.67
CA ALA A 497 -9.21 10.51 -30.43
C ALA A 497 -8.46 9.22 -30.05
N ALA A 498 -8.07 8.38 -31.02
CA ALA A 498 -7.25 7.19 -30.77
C ALA A 498 -5.84 7.51 -30.23
N GLN A 499 -5.20 8.59 -30.68
CA GLN A 499 -3.90 9.03 -30.16
C GLN A 499 -4.02 9.66 -28.76
N GLU A 500 -5.09 10.43 -28.52
CA GLU A 500 -5.38 11.02 -27.21
C GLU A 500 -5.74 9.94 -26.19
N LEU A 501 -6.58 8.97 -26.56
CA LEU A 501 -6.92 7.79 -25.76
C LEU A 501 -5.67 6.96 -25.44
N GLN A 502 -4.82 6.68 -26.43
CA GLN A 502 -3.55 5.98 -26.19
C GLN A 502 -2.67 6.75 -25.19
N THR A 503 -2.52 8.06 -25.35
CA THR A 503 -1.72 8.91 -24.45
C THR A 503 -2.32 8.95 -23.03
N ALA A 504 -3.65 8.97 -22.90
CA ALA A 504 -4.33 8.92 -21.62
C ALA A 504 -4.18 7.54 -20.95
N LEU A 505 -4.30 6.45 -21.70
CA LEU A 505 -4.09 5.07 -21.21
C LEU A 505 -2.63 4.82 -20.80
N GLU A 506 -1.66 5.33 -21.55
CA GLU A 506 -0.24 5.29 -21.18
C GLU A 506 0.02 6.02 -19.87
N ASN A 507 -0.63 7.17 -19.63
CA ASN A 507 -0.50 7.87 -18.35
C ASN A 507 -1.28 7.16 -17.23
N ALA A 508 -2.51 6.71 -17.46
CA ALA A 508 -3.33 6.01 -16.46
C ALA A 508 -2.64 4.72 -15.97
N SER A 509 -2.06 3.92 -16.87
CA SER A 509 -1.29 2.71 -16.54
C SER A 509 0.06 3.00 -15.83
N ARG A 510 0.54 4.26 -15.84
CA ARG A 510 1.67 4.71 -15.02
C ARG A 510 1.24 5.19 -13.63
N GLU A 511 0.07 5.83 -13.54
CA GLU A 511 -0.56 6.21 -12.26
C GLU A 511 -1.00 4.96 -11.48
N ASP A 512 -1.59 3.96 -12.16
CA ASP A 512 -1.98 2.65 -11.64
C ASP A 512 -1.50 1.47 -12.53
N PRO A 513 -0.40 0.79 -12.16
CA PRO A 513 0.07 -0.44 -12.81
C PRO A 513 -0.92 -1.62 -12.90
N SER A 514 -1.98 -1.65 -12.09
CA SER A 514 -3.02 -2.69 -12.16
C SER A 514 -4.02 -2.47 -13.30
N LEU A 515 -4.09 -1.25 -13.86
CA LEU A 515 -4.82 -0.94 -15.08
C LEU A 515 -3.96 -1.32 -16.30
N ARG A 516 -4.32 -2.44 -16.94
CA ARG A 516 -3.67 -2.93 -18.17
C ARG A 516 -4.49 -2.50 -19.39
N TRP A 517 -3.83 -2.28 -20.52
CA TRP A 517 -4.54 -1.98 -21.77
C TRP A 517 -3.80 -2.57 -22.97
N SER A 518 -4.55 -2.80 -24.06
CA SER A 518 -4.00 -3.19 -25.35
C SER A 518 -4.80 -2.55 -26.49
N ARG A 519 -4.18 -2.39 -27.66
CA ARG A 519 -4.83 -1.92 -28.90
C ARG A 519 -4.75 -3.03 -29.94
N ASN A 520 -5.87 -3.34 -30.59
CA ASN A 520 -5.89 -4.27 -31.70
C ASN A 520 -5.57 -3.53 -33.01
N PRO A 521 -4.41 -3.73 -33.65
CA PRO A 521 -4.01 -2.98 -34.85
C PRO A 521 -4.82 -3.32 -36.11
N LYS A 522 -5.79 -4.25 -36.03
CA LYS A 522 -6.69 -4.58 -37.15
C LYS A 522 -8.06 -3.90 -37.05
N THR A 523 -8.54 -3.65 -35.84
CA THR A 523 -9.87 -3.06 -35.60
C THR A 523 -9.79 -1.67 -34.95
N ASP A 524 -8.59 -1.25 -34.54
CA ASP A 524 -8.32 -0.04 -33.75
C ASP A 524 -9.12 0.10 -32.44
N GLN A 525 -9.73 -1.01 -32.01
CA GLN A 525 -10.34 -1.17 -30.70
C GLN A 525 -9.27 -1.21 -29.61
N PHE A 526 -9.55 -0.52 -28.51
CA PHE A 526 -8.76 -0.56 -27.29
C PHE A 526 -9.46 -1.48 -26.28
N THR A 527 -8.72 -2.39 -25.65
CA THR A 527 -9.21 -3.20 -24.53
C THR A 527 -8.56 -2.71 -23.25
N ILE A 528 -9.36 -2.30 -22.28
CA ILE A 528 -8.91 -1.85 -20.95
C ILE A 528 -9.26 -2.96 -19.95
N GLN A 529 -8.33 -3.33 -19.09
CA GLN A 529 -8.49 -4.41 -18.10
C GLN A 529 -8.14 -3.89 -16.71
N GLY A 530 -8.88 -4.32 -15.68
CA GLY A 530 -8.70 -3.84 -14.30
C GLY A 530 -9.19 -4.82 -13.24
N MET A 531 -9.03 -4.40 -11.98
CA MET A 531 -9.30 -5.21 -10.78
C MET A 531 -10.80 -5.40 -10.46
N GLY A 532 -11.70 -4.72 -11.19
CA GLY A 532 -13.15 -4.89 -11.02
C GLY A 532 -13.95 -3.72 -11.58
N LYS A 533 -15.28 -3.86 -11.52
CA LYS A 533 -16.27 -2.89 -12.04
C LYS A 533 -16.03 -1.46 -11.55
N LEU A 534 -15.93 -1.22 -10.23
CA LEU A 534 -15.73 0.13 -9.69
C LEU A 534 -14.41 0.77 -10.13
N HIS A 535 -13.32 -0.02 -10.18
CA HIS A 535 -12.04 0.47 -10.66
C HIS A 535 -12.16 0.88 -12.14
N LEU A 536 -12.78 0.05 -12.99
CA LEU A 536 -13.02 0.43 -14.38
C LEU A 536 -13.95 1.65 -14.51
N ASP A 537 -15.03 1.74 -13.75
CA ASP A 537 -15.94 2.91 -13.72
C ASP A 537 -15.20 4.21 -13.40
N VAL A 538 -14.29 4.20 -12.40
CA VAL A 538 -13.45 5.36 -12.06
C VAL A 538 -12.50 5.71 -13.20
N SER A 539 -11.82 4.72 -13.78
CA SER A 539 -10.90 4.95 -14.90
C SER A 539 -11.63 5.50 -16.14
N LEU A 540 -12.83 5.01 -16.42
CA LEU A 540 -13.72 5.51 -17.47
C LEU A 540 -14.21 6.94 -17.19
N TYR A 541 -14.64 7.22 -15.96
CA TYR A 541 -15.05 8.56 -15.56
C TYR A 541 -13.91 9.58 -15.78
N ASN A 542 -12.69 9.22 -15.38
CA ASN A 542 -11.51 10.04 -15.63
C ASN A 542 -11.25 10.26 -17.14
N MET A 543 -11.36 9.22 -17.98
CA MET A 543 -11.20 9.36 -19.44
C MET A 543 -12.26 10.28 -20.05
N ARG A 544 -13.53 10.16 -19.62
CA ARG A 544 -14.64 10.99 -20.10
C ARG A 544 -14.57 12.44 -19.62
N GLN A 545 -14.35 12.68 -18.33
CA GLN A 545 -14.46 14.03 -17.76
C GLN A 545 -13.14 14.80 -17.75
N LYS A 546 -12.06 14.17 -17.28
CA LYS A 546 -10.73 14.80 -17.14
C LYS A 546 -10.03 14.94 -18.49
N HIS A 547 -10.14 13.93 -19.35
CA HIS A 547 -9.48 13.91 -20.66
C HIS A 547 -10.40 14.25 -21.84
N LYS A 548 -11.73 14.22 -21.67
CA LYS A 548 -12.73 14.56 -22.70
C LYS A 548 -12.56 13.77 -24.01
N ILE A 549 -12.16 12.50 -23.87
CA ILE A 549 -11.92 11.61 -25.00
C ILE A 549 -13.25 11.25 -25.65
N ASP A 550 -13.35 11.53 -26.95
CA ASP A 550 -14.51 11.20 -27.77
C ASP A 550 -14.42 9.73 -28.22
N ALA A 551 -15.09 8.85 -27.49
CA ALA A 551 -15.07 7.41 -27.72
C ALA A 551 -16.39 6.74 -27.28
N GLU A 552 -16.74 5.66 -27.97
CA GLU A 552 -17.75 4.72 -27.50
C GLU A 552 -17.13 3.77 -26.48
N PHE A 553 -17.82 3.58 -25.37
CA PHE A 553 -17.37 2.71 -24.27
C PHE A 553 -18.34 1.54 -24.17
N GLY A 554 -17.84 0.33 -24.44
CA GLY A 554 -18.59 -0.91 -24.28
C GLY A 554 -18.92 -1.21 -22.82
N GLN A 555 -19.73 -2.26 -22.63
CA GLN A 555 -20.06 -2.77 -21.31
C GLN A 555 -18.84 -3.44 -20.66
N ILE A 556 -18.84 -3.52 -19.33
CA ILE A 556 -17.80 -4.22 -18.57
C ILE A 556 -18.09 -5.71 -18.61
N GLU A 557 -17.16 -6.47 -19.18
CA GLU A 557 -17.20 -7.93 -19.30
C GLU A 557 -16.17 -8.60 -18.38
N VAL A 558 -16.34 -9.90 -18.15
CA VAL A 558 -15.47 -10.71 -17.29
C VAL A 558 -14.40 -11.40 -18.13
N ASP A 559 -13.15 -11.34 -17.68
CA ASP A 559 -12.00 -11.92 -18.40
C ASP A 559 -11.97 -13.45 -18.28
N TYR A 560 -12.64 -14.16 -19.21
CA TYR A 560 -12.59 -15.61 -19.32
C TYR A 560 -11.23 -16.09 -19.84
N LYS A 561 -10.70 -17.15 -19.23
CA LYS A 561 -9.53 -17.89 -19.72
C LYS A 561 -9.97 -19.21 -20.37
N GLU A 562 -9.06 -19.85 -21.09
CA GLU A 562 -9.22 -21.23 -21.54
C GLU A 562 -8.23 -22.13 -20.80
N SER A 563 -8.54 -23.42 -20.65
CA SER A 563 -7.60 -24.39 -20.09
C SER A 563 -7.80 -25.77 -20.70
N VAL A 564 -6.70 -26.51 -20.80
CA VAL A 564 -6.70 -27.93 -21.15
C VAL A 564 -7.28 -28.72 -19.97
N THR A 565 -8.19 -29.67 -20.24
CA THR A 565 -8.87 -30.44 -19.19
C THR A 565 -8.28 -31.83 -18.95
N GLN A 566 -7.41 -32.30 -19.84
CA GLN A 566 -6.76 -33.61 -19.79
C GLN A 566 -5.38 -33.53 -20.47
N PRO A 567 -4.36 -34.24 -19.98
CA PRO A 567 -3.06 -34.34 -20.64
C PRO A 567 -3.17 -34.61 -22.15
N THR A 568 -2.58 -33.71 -22.94
CA THR A 568 -2.46 -33.86 -24.39
C THR A 568 -1.40 -34.90 -24.73
N LYS A 569 -1.53 -35.54 -25.90
CA LYS A 569 -0.50 -36.46 -26.39
C LYS A 569 0.75 -35.64 -26.81
N PRO A 570 1.97 -36.18 -26.66
CA PRO A 570 3.18 -35.51 -27.13
C PRO A 570 3.08 -35.14 -28.61
N GLN A 571 3.11 -33.83 -28.90
CA GLN A 571 3.02 -33.30 -30.26
C GLN A 571 4.43 -32.94 -30.75
N TYR A 572 4.97 -33.80 -31.62
CA TYR A 572 6.22 -33.56 -32.33
C TYR A 572 5.98 -32.62 -33.52
N THR A 573 6.62 -31.45 -33.52
CA THR A 573 6.49 -30.46 -34.59
C THR A 573 7.85 -30.05 -35.13
N VAL A 574 8.02 -30.17 -36.46
CA VAL A 574 9.19 -29.67 -37.19
C VAL A 574 8.83 -28.35 -37.87
N PHE A 575 9.62 -27.31 -37.63
CA PHE A 575 9.50 -26.02 -38.30
C PHE A 575 10.67 -25.83 -39.26
N ASP A 576 10.42 -26.07 -40.54
CA ASP A 576 11.37 -25.93 -41.65
C ASP A 576 10.91 -24.80 -42.59
N ARG A 577 11.17 -23.55 -42.18
CA ARG A 577 10.80 -22.33 -42.93
C ARG A 577 11.76 -21.19 -42.59
N PRO A 578 12.18 -20.36 -43.57
CA PRO A 578 13.12 -19.29 -43.31
C PRO A 578 12.53 -18.18 -42.43
N VAL A 579 13.16 -17.90 -41.29
CA VAL A 579 12.83 -16.77 -40.42
C VAL A 579 13.76 -15.59 -40.72
N ALA A 580 13.17 -14.42 -40.99
CA ALA A 580 13.90 -13.20 -41.38
C ALA A 580 14.89 -13.42 -42.55
N SER A 581 14.44 -14.17 -43.57
CA SER A 581 15.22 -14.54 -44.77
C SER A 581 16.46 -15.40 -44.53
N LYS A 582 16.67 -15.93 -43.32
CA LYS A 582 17.67 -16.97 -43.03
C LYS A 582 17.00 -18.34 -43.07
N PRO A 583 17.49 -19.32 -43.85
CA PRO A 583 16.99 -20.69 -43.76
C PRO A 583 17.37 -21.29 -42.41
N GLY A 584 16.51 -22.15 -41.88
CA GLY A 584 16.76 -22.86 -40.64
C GLY A 584 15.62 -23.81 -40.30
N LYS A 585 15.96 -24.84 -39.53
CA LYS A 585 15.08 -25.92 -39.14
C LYS A 585 15.27 -26.23 -37.67
N ALA A 586 14.16 -26.40 -36.96
CA ALA A 586 14.14 -26.87 -35.58
C ALA A 586 12.93 -27.77 -35.34
N ALA A 587 13.08 -28.75 -34.45
CA ALA A 587 12.00 -29.62 -34.02
C ALA A 587 11.87 -29.62 -32.49
N CYS A 588 10.64 -29.66 -31.98
CA CYS A 588 10.39 -29.87 -30.56
C CYS A 588 9.15 -30.74 -30.33
N THR A 589 9.10 -31.34 -29.13
CA THR A 589 7.93 -32.05 -28.62
C THR A 589 7.30 -31.23 -27.50
N VAL A 590 5.99 -31.05 -27.55
CA VAL A 590 5.22 -30.37 -26.50
C VAL A 590 4.15 -31.30 -25.92
N THR A 591 4.01 -31.30 -24.60
CA THR A 591 2.83 -31.79 -23.88
C THR A 591 2.25 -30.70 -23.00
N LEU A 592 0.95 -30.49 -23.14
CA LEU A 592 0.13 -29.62 -22.31
C LEU A 592 -0.67 -30.47 -21.31
N GLU A 593 -0.55 -30.19 -20.02
CA GLU A 593 -1.23 -30.87 -18.91
C GLU A 593 -2.00 -29.83 -18.07
N PRO A 594 -3.18 -30.14 -17.49
CA PRO A 594 -3.80 -29.29 -16.47
C PRO A 594 -2.94 -29.23 -15.20
N ILE A 595 -2.93 -28.08 -14.52
CA ILE A 595 -2.37 -27.95 -13.18
C ILE A 595 -3.44 -28.28 -12.14
N ASP A 596 -3.25 -29.37 -11.40
CA ASP A 596 -4.00 -29.66 -10.18
C ASP A 596 -3.43 -28.88 -8.99
N ALA A 597 -4.31 -28.33 -8.15
CA ALA A 597 -3.93 -27.41 -7.06
C ALA A 597 -2.95 -28.01 -6.05
N ASP A 598 -3.03 -29.32 -5.80
CA ASP A 598 -2.16 -30.02 -4.83
C ASP A 598 -0.70 -30.19 -5.30
N ASN A 599 -0.44 -30.01 -6.61
CA ASN A 599 0.90 -30.21 -7.20
C ASN A 599 1.64 -28.90 -7.51
N HIS A 600 1.02 -27.72 -7.34
CA HIS A 600 1.57 -26.43 -7.77
C HIS A 600 2.97 -26.14 -7.18
N ASP A 601 3.12 -26.22 -5.86
CA ASP A 601 4.40 -25.99 -5.17
C ASP A 601 5.52 -26.95 -5.64
N SER A 602 5.18 -28.22 -5.94
CA SER A 602 6.16 -29.23 -6.36
C SER A 602 6.71 -29.03 -7.77
N LEU A 603 5.93 -28.37 -8.64
CA LEU A 603 6.34 -28.09 -10.03
C LEU A 603 7.22 -26.83 -10.12
N LEU A 604 7.14 -25.92 -9.14
CA LEU A 604 7.94 -24.69 -9.09
C LEU A 604 9.44 -24.94 -8.79
N GLU A 605 9.82 -26.15 -8.35
CA GLU A 605 11.24 -26.48 -8.11
C GLU A 605 12.05 -26.67 -9.41
N SER A 606 11.41 -27.12 -10.51
CA SER A 606 12.07 -27.35 -11.82
C SER A 606 11.65 -26.38 -12.93
N ALA A 607 10.54 -25.65 -12.76
CA ALA A 607 9.90 -24.89 -13.83
C ALA A 607 9.68 -23.40 -13.51
N ILE A 608 9.32 -22.62 -14.54
CA ILE A 608 9.07 -21.17 -14.42
C ILE A 608 7.57 -20.90 -14.55
N GLU A 609 6.96 -20.24 -13.56
CA GLU A 609 5.56 -19.78 -13.66
C GLU A 609 5.47 -18.39 -14.29
N ILE A 610 4.63 -18.24 -15.32
CA ILE A 610 4.32 -16.97 -15.99
C ILE A 610 2.82 -16.93 -16.33
N ASP A 611 2.13 -15.88 -15.87
CA ASP A 611 0.69 -15.65 -16.07
C ASP A 611 -0.18 -16.88 -15.72
N GLY A 612 0.16 -17.57 -14.61
CA GLY A 612 -0.57 -18.75 -14.11
C GLY A 612 -0.42 -20.02 -14.94
N ASN A 613 0.61 -20.09 -15.80
CA ASN A 613 1.03 -21.30 -16.49
C ASN A 613 2.46 -21.64 -16.06
N ILE A 614 2.76 -22.93 -15.91
CA ILE A 614 4.08 -23.43 -15.52
C ILE A 614 4.80 -23.96 -16.77
N TYR A 615 6.03 -23.53 -16.99
CA TYR A 615 6.83 -23.89 -18.17
C TYR A 615 8.08 -24.70 -17.76
N GLU A 616 8.07 -25.98 -18.10
CA GLU A 616 9.20 -26.92 -17.96
C GLU A 616 9.86 -27.07 -19.34
N ILE A 617 11.09 -26.57 -19.49
CA ILE A 617 11.80 -26.56 -20.78
C ILE A 617 13.06 -27.40 -20.69
N GLU A 618 13.00 -28.59 -21.27
CA GLU A 618 14.12 -29.50 -21.39
C GLU A 618 14.90 -29.22 -22.68
N VAL A 619 16.18 -28.90 -22.52
CA VAL A 619 17.16 -28.92 -23.60
C VAL A 619 18.24 -29.92 -23.20
N PRO A 620 18.41 -31.05 -23.92
CA PRO A 620 19.39 -32.07 -23.53
C PRO A 620 20.82 -31.51 -23.42
N GLU A 621 21.41 -31.57 -22.23
CA GLU A 621 22.83 -31.26 -22.04
C GLU A 621 23.69 -32.40 -22.62
N PHE A 622 24.47 -32.10 -23.65
CA PHE A 622 25.37 -33.07 -24.27
C PHE A 622 26.62 -33.29 -23.41
N ALA A 623 26.83 -34.54 -22.99
CA ALA A 623 28.13 -35.00 -22.54
C ALA A 623 29.11 -35.06 -23.73
N GLU A 624 30.06 -34.13 -23.75
CA GLU A 624 31.33 -34.12 -24.51
C GLU A 624 31.35 -34.82 -25.90
N SER A 625 31.15 -34.07 -26.99
CA SER A 625 32.03 -34.13 -28.20
C SER A 625 31.53 -33.39 -29.45
N THR A 626 30.24 -33.05 -29.59
CA THR A 626 29.72 -32.27 -30.72
C THR A 626 29.48 -30.81 -30.32
N ALA A 627 30.20 -29.89 -30.96
CA ALA A 627 30.01 -28.45 -30.76
C ALA A 627 28.62 -28.02 -31.23
N LEU A 628 27.72 -27.71 -30.29
CA LEU A 628 26.41 -27.14 -30.59
C LEU A 628 26.58 -25.82 -31.36
N THR A 629 25.81 -25.67 -32.45
CA THR A 629 25.89 -24.52 -33.36
C THR A 629 25.11 -23.28 -32.85
N PHE A 630 24.56 -23.36 -31.64
CA PHE A 630 23.69 -22.36 -31.03
C PHE A 630 23.90 -22.32 -29.50
N ASP A 631 23.55 -21.19 -28.89
CA ASP A 631 23.57 -21.01 -27.42
C ASP A 631 22.34 -21.69 -26.79
N VAL A 632 22.58 -22.55 -25.79
CA VAL A 632 21.56 -23.30 -25.05
C VAL A 632 20.68 -22.37 -24.21
N GLU A 633 21.25 -21.31 -23.62
CA GLU A 633 20.52 -20.32 -22.82
C GLU A 633 19.63 -19.46 -23.71
N GLU A 634 20.14 -19.02 -24.87
CA GLU A 634 19.33 -18.32 -25.87
C GLU A 634 18.20 -19.22 -26.39
N ALA A 635 18.48 -20.48 -26.70
CA ALA A 635 17.48 -21.43 -27.15
C ALA A 635 16.37 -21.62 -26.08
N ARG A 636 16.72 -21.87 -24.81
CA ARG A 636 15.74 -22.03 -23.72
C ARG A 636 14.85 -20.79 -23.58
N HIS A 637 15.43 -19.59 -23.60
CA HIS A 637 14.67 -18.34 -23.50
C HIS A 637 13.79 -18.07 -24.74
N GLN A 638 14.23 -18.43 -25.95
CA GLN A 638 13.42 -18.26 -27.16
C GLN A 638 12.30 -19.29 -27.27
N LEU A 639 12.52 -20.53 -26.83
CA LEU A 639 11.49 -21.57 -26.68
C LEU A 639 10.41 -21.11 -25.70
N LEU A 640 10.79 -20.56 -24.54
CA LEU A 640 9.87 -19.98 -23.56
C LEU A 640 8.99 -18.88 -24.17
N ASN A 641 9.62 -17.89 -24.82
CA ASN A 641 8.91 -16.80 -25.50
C ASN A 641 7.96 -17.32 -26.61
N GLY A 642 8.37 -18.39 -27.32
CA GLY A 642 7.52 -19.07 -28.30
C GLY A 642 6.31 -19.77 -27.68
N ALA A 643 6.50 -20.47 -26.55
CA ALA A 643 5.42 -21.15 -25.83
C ALA A 643 4.39 -20.15 -25.26
N ILE A 644 4.85 -19.07 -24.63
CA ILE A 644 3.99 -17.95 -24.16
C ILE A 644 3.18 -17.37 -25.33
N ALA A 645 3.81 -17.11 -26.47
CA ALA A 645 3.13 -16.61 -27.68
C ALA A 645 2.17 -17.63 -28.33
N GLY A 646 2.30 -18.92 -28.00
CA GLY A 646 1.37 -19.98 -28.35
C GLY A 646 0.13 -19.99 -27.45
N LEU A 647 0.31 -19.90 -26.13
CA LEU A 647 -0.76 -19.89 -25.13
C LEU A 647 -1.58 -18.59 -25.07
N ALA A 648 -1.05 -17.49 -25.61
CA ALA A 648 -1.72 -16.18 -25.59
C ALA A 648 -3.12 -16.13 -26.26
N ARG A 649 -3.51 -17.14 -27.06
CA ARG A 649 -4.85 -17.27 -27.67
C ARG A 649 -5.26 -18.74 -27.78
N GLY A 650 -6.26 -19.13 -27.00
CA GLY A 650 -6.91 -20.44 -27.05
C GLY A 650 -7.82 -20.61 -28.29
N PRO A 651 -8.16 -21.85 -28.66
CA PRO A 651 -8.92 -22.15 -29.86
C PRO A 651 -10.44 -21.98 -29.74
N ARG A 652 -11.03 -21.90 -28.52
CA ARG A 652 -12.49 -21.82 -28.33
C ARG A 652 -13.03 -20.39 -28.39
N ARG A 653 -12.38 -19.43 -27.74
CA ARG A 653 -12.79 -18.01 -27.67
C ARG A 653 -11.68 -17.02 -28.06
N ALA A 654 -10.49 -17.50 -28.42
CA ALA A 654 -9.27 -16.69 -28.49
C ALA A 654 -8.85 -16.06 -27.14
N SER A 655 -9.39 -16.58 -26.03
CA SER A 655 -9.00 -16.21 -24.66
C SER A 655 -7.62 -16.78 -24.31
N PRO A 656 -6.79 -16.12 -23.49
CA PRO A 656 -5.51 -16.69 -23.07
C PRO A 656 -5.69 -18.02 -22.33
N ILE A 657 -4.76 -18.96 -22.55
CA ILE A 657 -4.69 -20.21 -21.80
C ILE A 657 -4.12 -19.93 -20.40
N HIS A 658 -4.68 -20.54 -19.37
CA HIS A 658 -4.27 -20.41 -17.97
C HIS A 658 -4.33 -21.79 -17.27
N SER A 659 -3.62 -21.95 -16.15
CA SER A 659 -3.59 -23.18 -15.35
C SER A 659 -3.11 -24.41 -16.13
N CYS A 660 -2.20 -24.19 -17.09
CA CYS A 660 -1.59 -25.23 -17.91
C CYS A 660 -0.13 -25.43 -17.52
N HIS A 661 0.28 -26.68 -17.33
CA HIS A 661 1.67 -27.10 -17.30
C HIS A 661 2.11 -27.40 -18.74
N VAL A 662 3.20 -26.77 -19.17
CA VAL A 662 3.78 -26.88 -20.50
C VAL A 662 5.13 -27.53 -20.38
N LYS A 663 5.24 -28.81 -20.74
CA LYS A 663 6.53 -29.46 -20.93
C LYS A 663 6.93 -29.34 -22.39
N LEU A 664 8.10 -28.78 -22.63
CA LEU A 664 8.68 -28.62 -23.96
C LEU A 664 10.07 -29.22 -23.98
N SER A 665 10.27 -30.24 -24.81
CA SER A 665 11.57 -30.89 -25.02
C SER A 665 12.07 -30.60 -26.43
N LEU A 666 13.27 -30.03 -26.55
CA LEU A 666 13.90 -29.75 -27.85
C LEU A 666 14.50 -31.04 -28.42
N ASP A 667 14.15 -31.39 -29.67
CA ASP A 667 14.76 -32.55 -30.33
C ASP A 667 16.10 -32.16 -30.96
N THR A 668 17.16 -32.80 -30.45
CA THR A 668 18.55 -32.59 -30.86
C THR A 668 19.11 -33.73 -31.71
N SER A 669 18.26 -34.64 -32.21
CA SER A 669 18.68 -35.75 -33.08
C SER A 669 19.18 -35.30 -34.47
N GLU A 670 19.93 -36.17 -35.14
CA GLU A 670 20.56 -35.87 -36.43
C GLU A 670 19.51 -35.53 -37.50
N GLY A 671 19.59 -34.31 -38.06
CA GLY A 671 18.64 -33.81 -39.06
C GLY A 671 17.42 -33.07 -38.49
N SER A 672 17.25 -32.98 -37.16
CA SER A 672 16.18 -32.17 -36.54
C SER A 672 16.56 -30.69 -36.36
N LEU A 673 17.86 -30.36 -36.41
CA LEU A 673 18.39 -29.02 -36.30
C LEU A 673 19.31 -28.70 -37.50
N GLU A 674 18.91 -27.75 -38.35
CA GLU A 674 19.71 -27.26 -39.48
C GLU A 674 19.80 -25.73 -39.38
N SER A 675 21.01 -25.20 -39.13
CA SER A 675 21.30 -23.77 -38.93
C SER A 675 20.21 -22.95 -38.19
N PRO A 676 19.73 -23.39 -37.00
CA PRO A 676 18.67 -22.70 -36.28
C PRO A 676 19.12 -21.31 -35.80
N THR A 677 18.16 -20.40 -35.68
CA THR A 677 18.34 -19.09 -35.02
C THR A 677 17.30 -18.95 -33.92
N GLY A 678 17.48 -17.99 -32.99
CA GLY A 678 16.49 -17.71 -31.93
C GLY A 678 15.03 -17.59 -32.44
N GLY A 679 14.84 -17.02 -33.63
CA GLY A 679 13.52 -16.93 -34.27
C GLY A 679 12.93 -18.27 -34.72
N HIS A 680 13.76 -19.26 -35.09
CA HIS A 680 13.30 -20.61 -35.40
C HIS A 680 12.87 -21.37 -34.13
N PHE A 681 13.63 -21.24 -33.03
CA PHE A 681 13.26 -21.79 -31.72
C PHE A 681 11.92 -21.22 -31.22
N SER A 682 11.74 -19.89 -31.25
CA SER A 682 10.46 -19.28 -30.87
C SER A 682 9.30 -19.71 -31.80
N SER A 683 9.55 -19.87 -33.10
CA SER A 683 8.53 -20.28 -34.07
C SER A 683 8.12 -21.75 -33.95
N VAL A 684 9.05 -22.67 -33.68
CA VAL A 684 8.73 -24.10 -33.50
C VAL A 684 7.93 -24.31 -32.22
N ALA A 685 8.36 -23.72 -31.09
CA ALA A 685 7.65 -23.80 -29.81
C ALA A 685 6.21 -23.28 -29.93
N ARG A 686 6.04 -22.10 -30.55
CA ARG A 686 4.72 -21.52 -30.81
C ARG A 686 3.84 -22.44 -31.66
N THR A 687 4.38 -23.01 -32.72
CA THR A 687 3.64 -23.88 -33.65
C THR A 687 3.25 -25.20 -32.97
N ALA A 688 4.14 -25.78 -32.18
CA ALA A 688 3.90 -27.01 -31.43
C ALA A 688 2.78 -26.83 -30.40
N VAL A 689 2.82 -25.74 -29.60
CA VAL A 689 1.76 -25.39 -28.65
C VAL A 689 0.42 -25.17 -29.37
N GLN A 690 0.40 -24.44 -30.49
CA GLN A 690 -0.84 -24.21 -31.26
C GLN A 690 -1.40 -25.50 -31.88
N ASN A 691 -0.56 -26.43 -32.32
CA ASN A 691 -0.98 -27.74 -32.81
C ASN A 691 -1.56 -28.60 -31.66
N ALA A 692 -0.93 -28.60 -30.48
CA ALA A 692 -1.41 -29.32 -29.30
C ALA A 692 -2.76 -28.78 -28.81
N LEU A 693 -2.93 -27.45 -28.75
CA LEU A 693 -4.22 -26.83 -28.44
C LEU A 693 -5.30 -27.17 -29.49
N ARG A 694 -4.95 -27.23 -30.77
CA ARG A 694 -5.91 -27.60 -31.83
C ARG A 694 -6.36 -29.05 -31.73
N ASP A 695 -5.42 -29.98 -31.52
CA ASP A 695 -5.71 -31.40 -31.30
C ASP A 695 -6.54 -31.62 -30.01
N ALA A 696 -6.29 -30.85 -28.95
CA ALA A 696 -7.12 -30.83 -27.75
C ALA A 696 -8.54 -30.26 -28.01
N PHE A 697 -8.66 -29.23 -28.84
CA PHE A 697 -9.96 -28.65 -29.24
C PHE A 697 -10.80 -29.64 -30.04
N ASP A 698 -10.21 -30.30 -31.04
CA ASP A 698 -10.89 -31.30 -31.88
C ASP A 698 -11.37 -32.51 -31.05
N LYS A 699 -10.72 -32.79 -29.91
CA LYS A 699 -11.11 -33.81 -28.91
C LYS A 699 -12.05 -33.30 -27.80
N GLN A 700 -12.48 -32.04 -27.86
CA GLN A 700 -13.29 -31.39 -26.82
C GLN A 700 -12.65 -31.36 -25.41
N GLN A 701 -11.31 -31.38 -25.35
CA GLN A 701 -10.52 -31.37 -24.10
C GLN A 701 -10.17 -29.94 -23.62
N ILE A 702 -10.92 -28.92 -24.04
CA ILE A 702 -10.69 -27.51 -23.67
C ILE A 702 -11.90 -26.94 -22.95
N GLY A 703 -11.68 -26.57 -21.69
CA GLY A 703 -12.66 -25.91 -20.84
C GLY A 703 -12.48 -24.39 -20.88
N VAL A 704 -13.57 -23.68 -20.63
CA VAL A 704 -13.52 -22.24 -20.32
C VAL A 704 -13.39 -22.10 -18.80
N LEU A 705 -12.50 -21.21 -18.36
CA LEU A 705 -12.38 -20.79 -16.97
C LEU A 705 -12.99 -19.41 -16.78
N GLU A 706 -13.68 -19.21 -15.66
CA GLU A 706 -14.17 -17.93 -15.17
C GLU A 706 -13.44 -17.55 -13.87
N PRO A 707 -13.24 -16.24 -13.60
CA PRO A 707 -12.72 -15.81 -12.31
C PRO A 707 -13.78 -16.02 -11.21
N ILE A 708 -13.36 -16.73 -10.17
CA ILE A 708 -14.09 -16.92 -8.92
C ILE A 708 -13.55 -15.92 -7.90
N MET A 709 -14.48 -15.32 -7.17
CA MET A 709 -14.20 -14.36 -6.12
C MET A 709 -14.54 -14.97 -4.76
N LEU A 710 -13.62 -14.88 -3.81
CA LEU A 710 -13.92 -15.06 -2.40
C LEU A 710 -14.70 -13.83 -1.93
N THR A 711 -15.94 -14.05 -1.52
CA THR A 711 -16.89 -12.99 -1.17
C THR A 711 -17.35 -13.15 0.27
N HIS A 712 -17.19 -12.06 1.02
CA HIS A 712 -17.65 -11.93 2.40
C HIS A 712 -18.85 -10.98 2.40
N ILE A 713 -20.03 -11.48 2.77
CA ILE A 713 -21.26 -10.70 2.90
C ILE A 713 -21.69 -10.69 4.36
N THR A 714 -21.59 -9.52 5.01
CA THR A 714 -22.23 -9.30 6.31
C THR A 714 -23.68 -8.84 6.08
N CYS A 715 -24.64 -9.53 6.69
CA CYS A 715 -26.07 -9.18 6.64
C CYS A 715 -26.79 -9.56 7.96
N PRO A 716 -28.00 -9.04 8.21
CA PRO A 716 -28.81 -9.46 9.36
C PRO A 716 -29.15 -10.95 9.30
N GLU A 717 -29.10 -11.63 10.46
CA GLU A 717 -29.45 -13.05 10.66
C GLU A 717 -30.81 -13.39 10.04
N ALA A 718 -31.79 -12.49 10.18
CA ALA A 718 -33.13 -12.62 9.59
C ALA A 718 -33.15 -12.70 8.04
N THR A 719 -32.11 -12.18 7.37
CA THR A 719 -31.97 -12.19 5.90
C THR A 719 -30.89 -13.15 5.40
N ALA A 720 -30.04 -13.67 6.29
CA ALA A 720 -28.89 -14.50 5.94
C ALA A 720 -29.28 -15.76 5.15
N GLY A 721 -30.38 -16.44 5.52
CA GLY A 721 -30.88 -17.60 4.77
C GLY A 721 -31.30 -17.26 3.33
N THR A 722 -31.91 -16.11 3.12
CA THR A 722 -32.29 -15.61 1.78
C THR A 722 -31.05 -15.29 0.93
N VAL A 723 -30.00 -14.71 1.55
CA VAL A 723 -28.73 -14.41 0.89
C VAL A 723 -27.96 -15.68 0.54
N GLN A 724 -27.89 -16.67 1.44
CA GLN A 724 -27.25 -17.97 1.17
C GLN A 724 -27.94 -18.72 0.01
N HIS A 725 -29.28 -18.72 0.00
CA HIS A 725 -30.03 -19.33 -1.09
C HIS A 725 -29.71 -18.65 -2.43
N ASP A 726 -29.71 -17.32 -2.47
CA ASP A 726 -29.44 -16.52 -3.67
C ASP A 726 -28.00 -16.69 -4.21
N ILE A 727 -27.01 -16.80 -3.32
CA ILE A 727 -25.63 -17.15 -3.69
C ILE A 727 -25.58 -18.52 -4.37
N THR A 728 -26.28 -19.51 -3.82
CA THR A 728 -26.19 -20.91 -4.27
C THR A 728 -27.05 -21.17 -5.51
N SER A 729 -28.26 -20.61 -5.59
CA SER A 729 -29.20 -20.85 -6.70
C SER A 729 -29.16 -19.78 -7.80
N GLY A 730 -28.87 -18.52 -7.44
CA GLY A 730 -28.82 -17.39 -8.36
C GLY A 730 -27.43 -17.20 -8.93
N ALA A 731 -26.45 -16.87 -8.08
CA ALA A 731 -25.07 -16.63 -8.52
C ALA A 731 -24.29 -17.92 -8.85
N GLY A 732 -24.79 -19.09 -8.45
CA GLY A 732 -24.13 -20.38 -8.69
C GLY A 732 -22.83 -20.56 -7.91
N GLY A 733 -22.68 -19.87 -6.78
CA GLY A 733 -21.53 -19.96 -5.88
C GLY A 733 -21.68 -20.99 -4.77
N GLN A 734 -20.56 -21.31 -4.13
CA GLN A 734 -20.49 -22.22 -2.99
C GLN A 734 -20.29 -21.41 -1.71
N VAL A 735 -21.23 -21.50 -0.77
CA VAL A 735 -21.02 -21.03 0.60
C VAL A 735 -19.99 -21.93 1.28
N LEU A 736 -18.91 -21.35 1.78
CA LEU A 736 -17.86 -22.05 2.53
C LEU A 736 -18.21 -22.07 4.02
N GLU A 737 -18.56 -20.90 4.57
CA GLU A 737 -18.74 -20.72 6.01
C GLU A 737 -19.80 -19.66 6.30
N VAL A 738 -20.48 -19.81 7.44
CA VAL A 738 -21.47 -18.86 7.95
C VAL A 738 -21.07 -18.52 9.37
N LYS A 739 -20.38 -17.40 9.55
CA LYS A 739 -19.83 -16.93 10.81
C LYS A 739 -20.82 -16.05 11.55
N ASP A 740 -21.18 -16.47 12.75
CA ASP A 740 -21.89 -15.63 13.70
C ASP A 740 -20.88 -14.67 14.35
N ARG A 741 -20.90 -13.39 13.95
CA ARG A 741 -19.96 -12.38 14.44
C ARG A 741 -20.10 -12.11 15.95
N SER A 742 -21.11 -12.68 16.62
CA SER A 742 -21.28 -12.64 18.07
C SER A 742 -20.76 -13.87 18.83
N ALA A 743 -20.31 -14.92 18.14
CA ALA A 743 -19.88 -16.19 18.75
C ALA A 743 -18.36 -16.44 18.70
N GLU A 744 -17.63 -15.82 17.77
CA GLU A 744 -16.18 -16.05 17.57
C GLU A 744 -15.28 -15.59 18.73
N SER A 745 -15.78 -14.87 19.73
CA SER A 745 -15.01 -14.44 20.93
C SER A 745 -14.75 -15.56 21.94
N SER A 746 -14.51 -16.79 21.47
CA SER A 746 -14.41 -17.99 22.31
C SER A 746 -13.55 -19.13 21.73
N GLY A 747 -12.81 -18.88 20.64
CA GLY A 747 -12.02 -19.91 19.94
C GLY A 747 -10.58 -19.50 19.66
N ASP A 748 -9.65 -20.06 20.45
CA ASP A 748 -8.19 -20.01 20.23
C ASP A 748 -7.53 -18.61 20.38
N ASP A 749 -7.98 -17.84 21.37
CA ASP A 749 -7.41 -16.53 21.70
C ASP A 749 -6.04 -16.64 22.41
N LEU A 750 -5.01 -16.09 21.78
CA LEU A 750 -3.71 -15.78 22.40
C LEU A 750 -3.80 -14.74 23.54
N ILE A 751 -4.96 -14.10 23.71
CA ILE A 751 -5.19 -12.98 24.61
C ILE A 751 -6.44 -13.24 25.45
N ASP A 752 -6.26 -13.34 26.77
CA ASP A 752 -7.35 -13.48 27.72
C ASP A 752 -8.15 -12.18 27.85
N VAL A 753 -9.30 -12.13 27.17
CA VAL A 753 -10.21 -10.98 27.12
C VAL A 753 -10.64 -10.50 28.51
N SER A 754 -10.69 -11.39 29.52
CA SER A 754 -11.09 -11.04 30.88
C SER A 754 -10.07 -10.15 31.60
N LYS A 755 -8.81 -10.13 31.12
CA LYS A 755 -7.73 -9.29 31.65
C LYS A 755 -7.60 -7.95 30.94
N ILE A 756 -8.26 -7.78 29.79
CA ILE A 756 -8.25 -6.51 29.06
C ILE A 756 -9.00 -5.46 29.88
N TYR A 757 -8.30 -4.40 30.26
CA TYR A 757 -8.93 -3.22 30.84
C TYR A 757 -9.68 -2.44 29.75
N ALA A 758 -10.99 -2.28 29.94
CA ALA A 758 -11.85 -1.44 29.11
C ALA A 758 -12.76 -0.61 30.03
N PRO A 759 -12.73 0.73 29.97
CA PRO A 759 -13.49 1.57 30.89
C PRO A 759 -15.00 1.39 30.69
N PRO A 760 -15.83 1.61 31.74
CA PRO A 760 -17.28 1.51 31.63
C PRO A 760 -17.84 2.62 30.72
N ASP A 761 -18.68 2.25 29.76
CA ASP A 761 -19.46 3.22 28.99
C ASP A 761 -20.69 3.67 29.79
N PRO A 762 -21.14 4.94 29.70
CA PRO A 762 -22.28 5.45 30.47
C PRO A 762 -23.60 4.70 30.18
N TYR A 763 -23.70 4.10 28.98
CA TYR A 763 -24.89 3.40 28.50
C TYR A 763 -25.08 1.99 29.08
N ASP A 764 -24.05 1.36 29.67
CA ASP A 764 -24.10 -0.03 30.18
C ASP A 764 -25.21 -0.23 31.23
N SER A 765 -25.51 0.83 32.00
CA SER A 765 -26.59 0.86 32.98
C SER A 765 -28.00 0.79 32.36
N VAL A 766 -28.19 1.38 31.16
CA VAL A 766 -29.51 1.51 30.50
C VAL A 766 -29.88 0.24 29.74
N THR A 767 -28.90 -0.46 29.18
CA THR A 767 -29.09 -1.75 28.47
C THR A 767 -29.65 -2.84 29.37
N SER A 768 -29.37 -2.79 30.68
CA SER A 768 -29.88 -3.75 31.66
C SER A 768 -31.38 -3.62 31.96
N LEU A 769 -31.98 -2.45 31.70
CA LEU A 769 -33.37 -2.11 32.08
C LEU A 769 -34.35 -2.02 30.90
N ARG A 770 -33.87 -1.87 29.66
CA ARG A 770 -34.73 -1.88 28.46
C ARG A 770 -34.89 -3.28 27.85
N GLY A 771 -35.83 -4.04 28.39
CA GLY A 771 -36.19 -5.35 27.87
C GLY A 771 -36.87 -5.33 26.48
N LYS A 772 -36.08 -5.50 25.41
CA LYS A 772 -36.37 -6.43 24.28
C LYS A 772 -35.19 -6.51 23.31
N LYS A 773 -34.71 -7.73 23.06
CA LYS A 773 -33.67 -8.02 22.06
C LYS A 773 -34.18 -7.74 20.64
N THR A 774 -33.72 -6.66 20.02
CA THR A 774 -33.55 -6.53 18.55
C THR A 774 -32.35 -5.62 18.25
N THR A 775 -31.20 -5.93 18.83
CA THR A 775 -29.95 -5.72 18.08
C THR A 775 -29.99 -6.75 16.96
N ASP A 776 -30.25 -6.31 15.72
CA ASP A 776 -30.23 -7.21 14.56
C ASP A 776 -28.86 -7.90 14.52
N ARG A 777 -28.86 -9.21 14.78
CA ARG A 777 -27.63 -10.00 14.87
C ARG A 777 -27.02 -10.07 13.49
N MET A 778 -25.76 -9.68 13.34
CA MET A 778 -25.10 -9.65 12.03
C MET A 778 -24.31 -10.93 11.82
N VAL A 779 -24.58 -11.60 10.70
CA VAL A 779 -23.95 -12.83 10.27
C VAL A 779 -23.07 -12.53 9.06
N GLU A 780 -21.87 -13.09 9.03
CA GLU A 780 -20.96 -13.04 7.89
C GLU A 780 -21.04 -14.34 7.10
N ILE A 781 -21.36 -14.24 5.81
CA ILE A 781 -21.40 -15.38 4.88
C ILE A 781 -20.15 -15.29 4.02
N VAL A 782 -19.30 -16.32 4.09
CA VAL A 782 -18.09 -16.47 3.28
C VAL A 782 -18.40 -17.46 2.16
N ALA A 783 -18.28 -17.04 0.91
CA ALA A 783 -18.64 -17.84 -0.26
C ALA A 783 -17.68 -17.62 -1.44
N LYS A 784 -17.46 -18.68 -2.23
CA LYS A 784 -16.80 -18.59 -3.54
C LYS A 784 -17.85 -18.43 -4.62
N VAL A 785 -17.82 -17.32 -5.36
CA VAL A 785 -18.85 -16.94 -6.36
C VAL A 785 -18.24 -16.57 -7.71
N PRO A 786 -18.87 -16.97 -8.84
CA PRO A 786 -18.50 -16.50 -10.17
C PRO A 786 -18.60 -14.99 -10.32
N TYR A 787 -17.56 -14.32 -10.83
CA TYR A 787 -17.56 -12.85 -10.84
C TYR A 787 -18.67 -12.23 -11.69
N LYS A 788 -19.05 -12.88 -12.81
CA LYS A 788 -20.08 -12.38 -13.75
C LYS A 788 -21.42 -12.11 -13.07
N GLU A 789 -21.91 -13.05 -12.27
CA GLU A 789 -23.21 -12.93 -11.60
C GLU A 789 -23.16 -11.92 -10.43
N MET A 790 -21.96 -11.49 -10.02
CA MET A 790 -21.74 -10.60 -8.90
C MET A 790 -21.55 -9.12 -9.29
N LEU A 791 -21.40 -8.81 -10.59
CA LEU A 791 -21.18 -7.44 -11.10
C LEU A 791 -22.28 -6.45 -10.71
N ASP A 792 -23.53 -6.91 -10.63
CA ASP A 792 -24.72 -6.11 -10.28
C ASP A 792 -25.37 -6.58 -8.95
N TYR A 793 -24.71 -7.46 -8.21
CA TYR A 793 -25.30 -8.13 -7.05
C TYR A 793 -25.41 -7.26 -5.79
N ASP A 794 -24.64 -6.16 -5.68
CA ASP A 794 -24.79 -5.22 -4.56
C ASP A 794 -26.17 -4.54 -4.55
N ASP A 795 -26.69 -4.16 -5.72
CA ASP A 795 -28.02 -3.56 -5.87
C ASP A 795 -29.13 -4.57 -5.51
N HIS A 796 -28.93 -5.84 -5.87
CA HIS A 796 -29.84 -6.93 -5.51
C HIS A 796 -29.82 -7.22 -4.00
N LEU A 797 -28.63 -7.27 -3.38
CA LEU A 797 -28.48 -7.37 -1.92
C LEU A 797 -29.13 -6.19 -1.20
N ARG A 798 -28.94 -4.96 -1.70
CA ARG A 798 -29.53 -3.74 -1.14
C ARG A 798 -31.05 -3.84 -1.02
N SER A 799 -31.70 -4.42 -2.02
CA SER A 799 -33.15 -4.66 -2.00
C SER A 799 -33.56 -5.67 -0.92
N LYS A 800 -32.76 -6.72 -0.70
CA LYS A 800 -33.06 -7.84 0.21
C LYS A 800 -32.72 -7.57 1.68
N THR A 801 -31.70 -6.74 1.94
CA THR A 801 -31.23 -6.40 3.29
C THR A 801 -31.76 -5.05 3.77
N ALA A 802 -32.62 -4.39 2.99
CA ALA A 802 -33.03 -2.99 3.18
C ALA A 802 -31.81 -2.04 3.31
N GLY A 803 -30.75 -2.30 2.55
CA GLY A 803 -29.49 -1.56 2.57
C GLY A 803 -28.62 -1.80 3.80
N ARG A 804 -28.94 -2.78 4.66
CA ARG A 804 -28.18 -3.12 5.87
C ARG A 804 -27.16 -4.24 5.62
N HIS A 805 -26.43 -4.20 4.51
CA HIS A 805 -25.39 -5.18 4.22
C HIS A 805 -24.03 -4.51 4.00
N SER A 806 -22.97 -5.31 4.12
CA SER A 806 -21.65 -4.99 3.62
C SER A 806 -21.17 -6.19 2.82
N MET A 807 -20.75 -5.96 1.58
CA MET A 807 -20.21 -6.99 0.70
C MET A 807 -18.78 -6.61 0.32
N THR A 808 -17.89 -7.60 0.36
CA THR A 808 -16.48 -7.44 -0.02
C THR A 808 -16.05 -8.64 -0.85
N MET A 809 -15.38 -8.41 -1.97
CA MET A 809 -14.94 -9.45 -2.92
C MET A 809 -13.44 -9.36 -3.17
N SER A 810 -12.72 -10.48 -3.07
CA SER A 810 -11.34 -10.62 -3.57
C SER A 810 -11.27 -11.73 -4.61
N PHE A 811 -10.43 -11.57 -5.62
CA PHE A 811 -10.09 -12.66 -6.53
C PHE A 811 -9.53 -13.84 -5.71
N ASP A 812 -10.01 -15.04 -6.01
CA ASP A 812 -9.59 -16.30 -5.37
C ASP A 812 -8.83 -17.17 -6.36
N SER A 813 -9.48 -17.52 -7.47
CA SER A 813 -8.94 -18.45 -8.47
C SER A 813 -9.70 -18.34 -9.79
N PHE A 814 -9.14 -18.91 -10.86
CA PHE A 814 -9.92 -19.24 -12.05
C PHE A 814 -10.46 -20.66 -11.93
N ALA A 815 -11.77 -20.85 -12.10
CA ALA A 815 -12.41 -22.17 -12.05
C ALA A 815 -13.16 -22.48 -13.35
N ARG A 816 -13.35 -23.76 -13.64
CA ARG A 816 -14.04 -24.21 -14.86
C ARG A 816 -15.53 -23.87 -14.83
N VAL A 817 -16.00 -23.23 -15.90
CA VAL A 817 -17.44 -23.03 -16.12
C VAL A 817 -18.10 -24.38 -16.40
N VAL A 818 -19.21 -24.69 -15.71
CA VAL A 818 -19.92 -25.97 -15.83
C VAL A 818 -21.43 -25.80 -16.04
N GLY A 819 -22.06 -26.83 -16.62
CA GLY A 819 -23.52 -26.96 -16.69
C GLY A 819 -24.20 -25.97 -17.64
N HIS A 820 -25.26 -25.30 -17.16
CA HIS A 820 -26.01 -24.33 -17.98
C HIS A 820 -25.15 -23.14 -18.42
N ARG A 821 -24.20 -22.72 -17.56
CA ARG A 821 -23.36 -21.54 -17.79
C ARG A 821 -22.37 -21.78 -18.93
N GLU A 822 -21.83 -23.00 -19.05
CA GLU A 822 -21.00 -23.40 -20.19
C GLU A 822 -21.78 -23.44 -21.51
N LYS A 823 -23.09 -23.73 -21.49
CA LYS A 823 -23.95 -23.68 -22.70
C LYS A 823 -24.31 -22.26 -23.14
N SER A 824 -24.17 -21.28 -22.25
CA SER A 824 -24.40 -19.86 -22.55
C SER A 824 -23.15 -19.14 -23.09
N LEU A 825 -22.01 -19.85 -23.18
CA LEU A 825 -20.69 -19.34 -23.58
C LEU A 825 -20.17 -19.97 -24.87
#